data_AF-A0A6G0XZQ3-F1
#
_entry.id   AF-A0A6G0XZQ3-F1
#
_cell.length_a   1.000
_cell.length_b   1.000
_cell.length_c   1.000
_cell.angle_alpha   90.00
_cell.angle_beta   90.00
_cell.angle_gamma   90.00
#
_symmetry.space_group_name_H-M   'P 1'
#
loop_
_entity.id
_entity.type
_entity.pdbx_description
1 polymer ?
#
loop_
_entity_poly.entity_id
_entity_poly.type
_entity_poly.pdbx_seq_one_letter_code
_entity_poly.pdbx_strand_id
1 'polypeptide(L)'
;MINNKVDVIALQETHSTDEADLQKRGYIAGYTLIGAINHKHYGIATYVKNDIDTANVVYRSHLNNIEILATIIDCVTIINVYKPPNVNWENPPEKLFDHPAMYIGDFNSHNSDWGYDQNDDNGEPDGADYTPDLSITSRNTFDGPTITTRHILGDFPHSQHRPVLLEYGLKVPLIRSLPKQRWNFRMAKCVEYANELDHVIQRIQPTVNCYERFIGVVKAKAYKHVPRGFRKQFIPSWDESCSELFEEFQKTKSNNDADNLISALNTKRKQRWQETTKKMDFKHSSHKAWGLLKRMGAVNQGSTKQHTINPNQVATRLTGMSKLAMDKEHARIIKSELRYRKKTLEPHTSLGADFSLEEINNALRKNKINKAAGYDEIYSEFRKFSGPKTRTWLTSFYSEILRSGQLPKLFKRAKVIALLKPGKDGLDAADFRPISLLSVPFKLLERIILERIQPYIDKLIPVGQAGFRGNRGCEEQVLVLTTLIEEGFQNKLKSSAAFVNLSAAYDTVWRHGLKYKFSKAIPCKNLVTLLDNMLTYRRYQVIMVCKGSKWRTANNVLPQGSVLAPTLFNLYLHDIPKTKGLMFQYPDDIAIVHQSRELKDGSYTSVQVQHTFKPKYLGITLDRSLTFKEHIEKTTKKLHSRINIIQKLAGTGWGADGRTLRTATLALVYSTAEYGAKVWCNSTHTKKIDTQLNSAMRIVSGTKLMLRTTTKADKTKKSLLYQMLINTPNLRLKSRKPQWSTAKKLALSNFEVSDPNKGVEVMNLPRDVWSVLNRIRTGHGRCGSKWGLKDSPTCDCGHDNQTIHHIVEDCPKRRFNRGIEEIHAANIEALKWIRELDIAL
;
A
#
# COMPACT_ATOMS: atom_id res chain seq x y z
N MET A 1 -7.33 16.31 -33.76
CA MET A 1 -6.97 15.82 -32.40
C MET A 1 -5.55 15.26 -32.31
N ILE A 2 -4.88 14.94 -33.42
CA ILE A 2 -3.46 14.56 -33.40
C ILE A 2 -2.65 15.87 -33.41
N ASN A 3 -2.38 16.43 -32.22
CA ASN A 3 -1.37 17.50 -32.11
C ASN A 3 -0.03 16.97 -32.66
N ASN A 4 0.79 17.81 -33.30
CA ASN A 4 2.13 17.57 -33.91
C ASN A 4 3.16 16.81 -33.04
N LYS A 5 2.82 15.64 -32.51
CA LYS A 5 3.57 14.85 -31.52
C LYS A 5 3.54 13.35 -31.82
N VAL A 6 2.92 12.94 -32.92
CA VAL A 6 2.83 11.55 -33.34
C VAL A 6 3.61 11.43 -34.63
N ASP A 7 4.57 10.50 -34.66
CA ASP A 7 5.45 10.32 -35.79
C ASP A 7 4.88 9.29 -36.78
N VAL A 8 4.12 8.31 -36.27
CA VAL A 8 3.56 7.19 -37.03
C VAL A 8 2.13 6.90 -36.58
N ILE A 9 1.25 6.65 -37.54
CA ILE A 9 -0.15 6.27 -37.31
C ILE A 9 -0.38 4.91 -37.97
N ALA A 10 -0.77 3.92 -37.17
CA ALA A 10 -1.25 2.63 -37.67
C ALA A 10 -2.76 2.56 -37.48
N LEU A 11 -3.49 2.36 -38.59
CA LEU A 11 -4.93 2.18 -38.62
C LEU A 11 -5.26 0.71 -38.88
N GLN A 12 -6.30 0.24 -38.21
CA GLN A 12 -6.98 -1.04 -38.45
C GLN A 12 -8.41 -0.78 -38.91
N GLU A 13 -9.03 -1.78 -39.53
CA GLU A 13 -10.39 -1.72 -40.07
C GLU A 13 -10.60 -0.53 -41.01
N THR A 14 -9.68 -0.33 -41.96
CA THR A 14 -9.75 0.80 -42.89
C THR A 14 -10.97 0.73 -43.82
N HIS A 15 -11.60 -0.44 -43.95
CA HIS A 15 -12.78 -0.73 -44.79
C HIS A 15 -12.68 -0.20 -46.22
N SER A 16 -11.48 -0.19 -46.80
CA SER A 16 -11.22 0.28 -48.16
C SER A 16 -11.11 -0.91 -49.12
N THR A 17 -11.73 -0.80 -50.30
CA THR A 17 -11.64 -1.83 -51.34
C THR A 17 -10.41 -1.69 -52.22
N ASP A 18 -9.87 -0.48 -52.34
CA ASP A 18 -8.72 -0.17 -53.16
C ASP A 18 -7.96 1.04 -52.59
N GLU A 19 -6.80 1.34 -53.18
CA GLU A 19 -5.91 2.41 -52.71
C GLU A 19 -6.45 3.81 -53.05
N ALA A 20 -7.26 3.94 -54.11
CA ALA A 20 -7.87 5.22 -54.50
C ALA A 20 -8.99 5.64 -53.55
N ASP A 21 -9.79 4.70 -53.06
CA ASP A 21 -10.79 4.91 -52.01
C ASP A 21 -10.10 5.32 -50.70
N LEU A 22 -9.02 4.62 -50.32
CA LEU A 22 -8.25 4.95 -49.12
C LEU A 22 -7.60 6.33 -49.20
N GLN A 23 -7.07 6.73 -50.36
CA GLN A 23 -6.52 8.07 -50.55
C GLN A 23 -7.57 9.18 -50.48
N LYS A 24 -8.83 8.92 -50.89
CA LYS A 24 -9.93 9.88 -50.76
C LYS A 24 -10.42 10.05 -49.32
N ARG A 25 -10.68 8.94 -48.63
CA ARG A 25 -11.31 8.93 -47.29
C ARG A 25 -10.31 8.95 -46.14
N GLY A 26 -9.09 8.49 -46.38
CA GLY A 26 -8.02 8.29 -45.40
C GLY A 26 -6.92 9.34 -45.51
N TYR A 27 -7.19 10.51 -46.09
CA TYR A 27 -6.23 11.61 -46.09
C TYR A 27 -6.04 12.17 -44.67
N ILE A 28 -4.79 12.19 -44.19
CA ILE A 28 -4.41 12.75 -42.89
C ILE A 28 -3.41 13.89 -43.14
N ALA A 29 -3.83 15.13 -42.87
CA ALA A 29 -2.99 16.31 -43.08
C ALA A 29 -1.68 16.20 -42.28
N GLY A 30 -0.55 16.35 -42.97
CA GLY A 30 0.81 16.27 -42.39
C GLY A 30 1.42 14.87 -42.32
N TYR A 31 0.75 13.86 -42.88
CA TYR A 31 1.25 12.49 -42.96
C TYR A 31 1.16 11.92 -44.38
N THR A 32 2.12 11.07 -44.71
CA THR A 32 2.20 10.30 -45.96
C THR A 32 1.79 8.86 -45.69
N LEU A 33 0.94 8.30 -46.54
CA LEU A 33 0.61 6.87 -46.51
C LEU A 33 1.81 6.07 -47.05
N ILE A 34 2.44 5.26 -46.19
CA ILE A 34 3.63 4.47 -46.55
C ILE A 34 3.23 3.07 -47.03
N GLY A 35 2.16 2.50 -46.46
CA GLY A 35 1.64 1.21 -46.91
C GLY A 35 0.23 0.94 -46.43
N ALA A 36 -0.52 0.17 -47.22
CA ALA A 36 -1.84 -0.30 -46.87
C ALA A 36 -2.09 -1.72 -47.39
N ILE A 37 -2.98 -2.41 -46.70
CA ILE A 37 -3.62 -3.65 -47.11
C ILE A 37 -5.12 -3.32 -47.15
N ASN A 38 -5.69 -3.30 -48.35
CA ASN A 38 -7.08 -2.93 -48.54
C ASN A 38 -7.98 -4.16 -48.41
N HIS A 39 -8.94 -4.10 -47.49
CA HIS A 39 -9.96 -5.12 -47.34
C HIS A 39 -11.30 -4.51 -46.91
N LYS A 40 -12.41 -5.05 -47.42
CA LYS A 40 -13.78 -4.57 -47.12
C LYS A 40 -14.12 -4.56 -45.64
N HIS A 41 -13.56 -5.50 -44.88
CA HIS A 41 -13.89 -5.70 -43.47
C HIS A 41 -12.70 -5.51 -42.51
N TYR A 42 -11.45 -5.64 -42.97
CA TYR A 42 -10.30 -5.78 -42.08
C TYR A 42 -9.00 -5.15 -42.62
N GLY A 43 -9.12 -4.11 -43.45
CA GLY A 43 -7.94 -3.46 -44.02
C GLY A 43 -7.07 -2.77 -42.96
N ILE A 44 -5.78 -2.64 -43.22
CA ILE A 44 -4.82 -1.94 -42.35
C ILE A 44 -4.03 -0.90 -43.15
N ALA A 45 -3.62 0.19 -42.51
CA ALA A 45 -2.80 1.23 -43.14
C ALA A 45 -1.80 1.84 -42.17
N THR A 46 -0.61 2.18 -42.66
CA THR A 46 0.45 2.84 -41.89
C THR A 46 0.81 4.17 -42.54
N TYR A 47 0.65 5.25 -41.78
CA TYR A 47 1.01 6.61 -42.17
C TYR A 47 2.21 7.08 -41.35
N VAL A 48 3.09 7.84 -41.99
CA VAL A 48 4.28 8.43 -41.36
C VAL A 48 4.26 9.93 -41.59
N LYS A 49 4.70 10.70 -40.60
CA LYS A 49 4.73 12.15 -40.67
C LYS A 49 5.67 12.63 -41.78
N ASN A 50 5.29 13.71 -42.47
CA ASN A 50 6.00 14.19 -43.68
C ASN A 50 7.45 14.62 -43.47
N ASP A 51 7.91 14.80 -42.22
CA ASP A 51 9.29 15.17 -41.88
C ASP A 51 10.21 13.96 -41.63
N ILE A 52 9.73 12.74 -41.91
CA ILE A 52 10.46 11.48 -41.74
C ILE A 52 10.59 10.79 -43.11
N ASP A 53 11.75 10.94 -43.73
CA ASP A 53 12.03 10.43 -45.09
C ASP A 53 12.53 8.96 -45.11
N THR A 54 12.73 8.35 -43.93
CA THR A 54 13.36 7.03 -43.78
C THR A 54 12.40 5.85 -43.71
N ALA A 55 11.10 6.08 -43.98
CA ALA A 55 10.07 5.06 -43.83
C ALA A 55 9.91 4.18 -45.08
N ASN A 56 10.10 2.86 -44.94
CA ASN A 56 9.96 1.89 -46.03
C ASN A 56 9.14 0.68 -45.61
N VAL A 57 8.19 0.25 -46.45
CA VAL A 57 7.48 -1.03 -46.24
C VAL A 57 8.40 -2.19 -46.59
N VAL A 58 8.59 -3.12 -45.66
CA VAL A 58 9.49 -4.27 -45.83
C VAL A 58 8.75 -5.60 -45.91
N TYR A 59 7.49 -5.64 -45.48
CA TYR A 59 6.70 -6.87 -45.54
C TYR A 59 5.20 -6.58 -45.59
N ARG A 60 4.50 -7.39 -46.40
CA ARG A 60 3.05 -7.45 -46.51
C ARG A 60 2.64 -8.92 -46.52
N SER A 61 1.66 -9.30 -45.70
CA SER A 61 1.13 -10.65 -45.68
C SER A 61 -0.37 -10.68 -45.44
N HIS A 62 -1.00 -11.62 -46.13
CA HIS A 62 -2.43 -11.92 -46.12
C HIS A 62 -2.64 -13.43 -45.85
N LEU A 63 -2.04 -13.95 -44.78
CA LEU A 63 -2.09 -15.39 -44.49
C LEU A 63 -3.27 -15.70 -43.55
N ASN A 64 -4.16 -16.63 -43.92
CA ASN A 64 -5.31 -17.05 -43.10
C ASN A 64 -6.24 -15.89 -42.65
N ASN A 65 -6.45 -14.87 -43.49
CA ASN A 65 -7.20 -13.65 -43.18
C ASN A 65 -6.57 -12.78 -42.06
N ILE A 66 -5.30 -13.03 -41.69
CA ILE A 66 -4.52 -12.15 -40.81
C ILE A 66 -3.73 -11.19 -41.69
N GLU A 67 -3.94 -9.90 -41.48
CA GLU A 67 -3.26 -8.85 -42.22
C GLU A 67 -2.05 -8.35 -41.44
N ILE A 68 -0.88 -8.36 -42.07
CA ILE A 68 0.38 -7.91 -41.47
C ILE A 68 1.09 -6.95 -42.43
N LEU A 69 1.38 -5.75 -41.96
CA LEU A 69 2.13 -4.72 -42.67
C LEU A 69 3.30 -4.27 -41.80
N ALA A 70 4.54 -4.57 -42.23
CA ALA A 70 5.75 -4.12 -41.54
C ALA A 70 6.41 -2.95 -42.28
N THR A 71 6.70 -1.88 -41.54
CA THR A 71 7.35 -0.66 -42.02
C THR A 71 8.57 -0.37 -41.17
N ILE A 72 9.75 -0.31 -41.78
CA ILE A 72 10.97 0.15 -41.11
C ILE A 72 10.99 1.67 -41.13
N ILE A 73 11.26 2.26 -39.98
CA ILE A 73 11.47 3.70 -39.82
C ILE A 73 12.75 3.86 -39.01
N ASP A 74 13.76 4.52 -39.61
CA ASP A 74 15.12 4.58 -39.10
C ASP A 74 15.67 3.19 -38.72
N CYS A 75 15.70 2.87 -37.42
CA CYS A 75 16.20 1.62 -36.85
C CYS A 75 15.12 0.78 -36.17
N VAL A 76 13.84 1.12 -36.33
CA VAL A 76 12.71 0.44 -35.67
C VAL A 76 11.76 -0.13 -36.72
N THR A 77 11.43 -1.41 -36.61
CA THR A 77 10.42 -2.06 -37.46
C THR A 77 9.06 -1.97 -36.81
N ILE A 78 8.10 -1.26 -37.42
CA ILE A 78 6.72 -1.15 -36.95
C ILE A 78 5.87 -2.17 -37.70
N ILE A 79 5.21 -3.06 -36.97
CA ILE A 79 4.44 -4.18 -37.52
C ILE A 79 2.97 -3.96 -37.17
N ASN A 80 2.21 -3.45 -38.13
CA ASN A 80 0.76 -3.26 -38.04
C ASN A 80 0.04 -4.58 -38.33
N VAL A 81 -0.83 -5.02 -37.42
CA VAL A 81 -1.50 -6.32 -37.46
C VAL A 81 -3.02 -6.17 -37.35
N TYR A 82 -3.74 -6.97 -38.12
CA TYR A 82 -5.14 -7.28 -37.84
C TYR A 82 -5.37 -8.79 -37.88
N LYS A 83 -5.86 -9.35 -36.77
CA LYS A 83 -6.29 -10.76 -36.68
C LYS A 83 -7.80 -10.82 -36.47
N PRO A 84 -8.57 -11.54 -37.30
CA PRO A 84 -10.01 -11.75 -37.09
C PRO A 84 -10.35 -12.63 -35.85
N PRO A 85 -11.60 -12.56 -35.32
CA PRO A 85 -12.00 -13.24 -34.08
C PRO A 85 -11.87 -14.77 -34.12
N ASN A 86 -12.24 -15.40 -35.25
CA ASN A 86 -12.38 -16.86 -35.35
C ASN A 86 -11.18 -17.57 -36.01
N VAL A 87 -10.04 -16.89 -36.14
CA VAL A 87 -8.84 -17.45 -36.76
C VAL A 87 -7.83 -17.83 -35.69
N ASN A 88 -7.36 -19.09 -35.68
CA ASN A 88 -6.26 -19.51 -34.81
C ASN A 88 -4.92 -18.99 -35.31
N TRP A 89 -4.12 -18.40 -34.42
CA TRP A 89 -2.79 -17.89 -34.74
C TRP A 89 -1.71 -18.91 -34.32
N GLU A 90 -1.50 -19.94 -35.13
CA GLU A 90 -0.60 -21.05 -34.77
C GLU A 90 0.90 -20.68 -34.76
N ASN A 91 1.31 -19.65 -35.51
CA ASN A 91 2.70 -19.15 -35.55
C ASN A 91 2.76 -17.61 -35.74
N PRO A 92 2.95 -16.80 -34.67
CA PRO A 92 3.21 -15.38 -34.82
C PRO A 92 4.57 -15.12 -35.50
N PRO A 93 4.69 -14.08 -36.35
CA PRO A 93 5.91 -13.76 -37.10
C PRO A 93 7.05 -13.21 -36.22
N GLU A 94 7.16 -13.62 -34.95
CA GLU A 94 8.17 -13.14 -34.00
C GLU A 94 9.62 -13.34 -34.49
N LYS A 95 9.85 -14.31 -35.38
CA LYS A 95 11.17 -14.64 -35.94
C LYS A 95 11.48 -14.02 -37.32
N LEU A 96 10.58 -13.23 -37.92
CA LEU A 96 10.73 -12.74 -39.30
C LEU A 96 11.41 -11.37 -39.44
N PHE A 97 11.50 -10.58 -38.35
CA PHE A 97 11.96 -9.19 -38.43
C PHE A 97 13.14 -8.90 -37.49
N ASP A 98 14.12 -8.17 -38.02
CA ASP A 98 15.25 -7.66 -37.25
C ASP A 98 14.76 -6.74 -36.11
N HIS A 99 15.39 -6.88 -34.95
CA HIS A 99 15.07 -6.12 -33.75
C HIS A 99 15.86 -4.80 -33.68
N PRO A 100 15.29 -3.71 -33.14
CA PRO A 100 14.02 -3.61 -32.41
C PRO A 100 12.77 -3.52 -33.30
N ALA A 101 11.73 -4.29 -32.95
CA ALA A 101 10.45 -4.35 -33.64
C ALA A 101 9.29 -4.01 -32.69
N MET A 102 8.30 -3.27 -33.18
CA MET A 102 7.10 -2.86 -32.46
C MET A 102 5.85 -3.41 -33.17
N TYR A 103 5.25 -4.45 -32.59
CA TYR A 103 3.96 -4.99 -33.03
C TYR A 103 2.84 -4.12 -32.47
N ILE A 104 1.93 -3.69 -33.32
CA ILE A 104 0.75 -2.89 -32.99
C ILE A 104 -0.42 -3.38 -33.82
N GLY A 105 -1.61 -3.51 -33.23
CA GLY A 105 -2.73 -4.03 -33.99
C GLY A 105 -3.90 -4.48 -33.15
N ASP A 106 -4.95 -4.88 -33.84
CA ASP A 106 -6.13 -5.52 -33.26
C ASP A 106 -5.99 -7.04 -33.37
N PHE A 107 -5.97 -7.71 -32.22
CA PHE A 107 -5.79 -9.16 -32.13
C PHE A 107 -7.12 -9.89 -31.88
N ASN A 108 -8.25 -9.16 -31.79
CA ASN A 108 -9.59 -9.66 -31.50
C ASN A 108 -9.64 -10.63 -30.31
N SER A 109 -9.20 -10.17 -29.13
CA SER A 109 -9.35 -10.90 -27.86
C SER A 109 -10.61 -10.42 -27.13
N HIS A 110 -11.46 -11.31 -26.61
CA HIS A 110 -12.67 -10.92 -25.86
C HIS A 110 -12.41 -10.98 -24.34
N ASN A 111 -12.53 -9.85 -23.64
CA ASN A 111 -12.35 -9.80 -22.18
C ASN A 111 -13.42 -8.95 -21.50
N SER A 112 -13.93 -9.47 -20.38
CA SER A 112 -14.94 -8.84 -19.52
C SER A 112 -14.52 -7.50 -18.92
N ASP A 113 -13.22 -7.22 -18.76
CA ASP A 113 -12.72 -5.90 -18.35
C ASP A 113 -13.01 -4.81 -19.40
N TRP A 114 -13.43 -5.18 -20.62
CA TRP A 114 -13.68 -4.28 -21.76
C TRP A 114 -15.16 -4.16 -22.12
N GLY A 115 -16.05 -4.75 -21.31
CA GLY A 115 -17.51 -4.64 -21.48
C GLY A 115 -18.16 -5.79 -22.23
N TYR A 116 -17.43 -6.87 -22.53
CA TYR A 116 -17.98 -8.12 -23.05
C TYR A 116 -18.56 -8.99 -21.92
N ASP A 117 -19.59 -9.80 -22.23
CA ASP A 117 -20.29 -10.62 -21.23
C ASP A 117 -19.46 -11.81 -20.72
N GLN A 118 -18.54 -12.33 -21.55
CA GLN A 118 -17.67 -13.47 -21.25
C GLN A 118 -16.27 -13.25 -21.84
N ASN A 119 -15.27 -13.91 -21.27
CA ASN A 119 -13.94 -14.00 -21.87
C ASN A 119 -13.94 -15.14 -22.90
N ASP A 120 -13.25 -14.99 -24.02
CA ASP A 120 -12.91 -16.11 -24.92
C ASP A 120 -11.56 -16.73 -24.54
N ASP A 121 -11.18 -17.83 -25.20
CA ASP A 121 -9.89 -18.51 -24.96
C ASP A 121 -8.67 -17.59 -25.22
N ASN A 122 -8.84 -16.55 -26.05
CA ASN A 122 -7.83 -15.52 -26.33
C ASN A 122 -7.78 -14.41 -25.26
N GLY A 123 -8.83 -14.27 -24.44
CA GLY A 123 -8.96 -13.32 -23.33
C GLY A 123 -8.81 -13.94 -21.94
N GLU A 124 -8.57 -15.25 -21.82
CA GLU A 124 -8.23 -15.88 -20.55
C GLU A 124 -6.81 -15.43 -20.06
N PRO A 125 -6.67 -15.01 -18.79
CA PRO A 125 -5.44 -14.44 -18.29
C PRO A 125 -4.42 -15.53 -17.96
N ASP A 126 -3.66 -15.98 -18.95
CA ASP A 126 -2.42 -16.74 -18.73
C ASP A 126 -1.27 -15.81 -18.31
N GLY A 127 -1.47 -15.11 -17.19
CA GLY A 127 -0.41 -14.46 -16.41
C GLY A 127 0.19 -13.17 -16.98
N ALA A 128 -0.27 -12.67 -18.13
CA ALA A 128 0.05 -11.34 -18.64
C ALA A 128 -1.23 -10.53 -18.88
N ASP A 129 -1.20 -9.23 -18.56
CA ASP A 129 -2.28 -8.28 -18.84
C ASP A 129 -2.44 -8.13 -20.38
N TYR A 130 -3.13 -9.06 -21.05
CA TYR A 130 -3.44 -8.96 -22.47
C TYR A 130 -4.54 -7.92 -22.70
N THR A 131 -4.36 -7.02 -23.67
CA THR A 131 -5.35 -6.01 -24.10
C THR A 131 -5.76 -6.27 -25.56
N PRO A 132 -6.96 -5.84 -26.03
CA PRO A 132 -7.45 -6.21 -27.36
C PRO A 132 -6.59 -5.57 -28.45
N ASP A 133 -6.07 -4.37 -28.18
CA ASP A 133 -4.98 -3.75 -28.92
C ASP A 133 -3.65 -4.16 -28.25
N LEU A 134 -2.96 -5.12 -28.84
CA LEU A 134 -1.68 -5.61 -28.34
C LEU A 134 -0.55 -4.75 -28.92
N SER A 135 0.28 -4.20 -28.05
CA SER A 135 1.49 -3.47 -28.44
C SER A 135 2.71 -4.15 -27.82
N ILE A 136 3.47 -4.92 -28.61
CA ILE A 136 4.69 -5.63 -28.16
C ILE A 136 5.91 -4.94 -28.74
N THR A 137 6.90 -4.63 -27.92
CA THR A 137 8.22 -4.21 -28.40
C THR A 137 9.26 -5.28 -28.11
N SER A 138 10.02 -5.70 -29.13
CA SER A 138 11.14 -6.61 -28.93
C SER A 138 12.30 -5.93 -28.17
N ARG A 139 13.17 -6.75 -27.57
CA ARG A 139 14.37 -6.25 -26.90
C ARG A 139 15.38 -5.77 -27.94
N ASN A 140 16.08 -4.68 -27.63
CA ASN A 140 17.26 -4.28 -28.40
C ASN A 140 18.30 -5.43 -28.37
N THR A 141 19.08 -5.57 -29.45
CA THR A 141 20.16 -6.57 -29.60
C THR A 141 21.20 -6.51 -28.48
N PHE A 142 21.30 -5.36 -27.80
CA PHE A 142 22.15 -5.12 -26.62
C PHE A 142 21.40 -5.21 -25.29
N ASP A 143 20.72 -6.33 -24.99
CA ASP A 143 20.31 -6.83 -23.66
C ASP A 143 19.63 -5.84 -22.67
N GLY A 144 19.17 -4.69 -23.15
CA GLY A 144 18.58 -3.60 -22.39
C GLY A 144 17.06 -3.54 -22.55
N PRO A 145 16.30 -3.12 -21.51
CA PRO A 145 14.87 -2.92 -21.65
C PRO A 145 14.59 -1.72 -22.57
N THR A 146 13.94 -1.96 -23.69
CA THR A 146 13.35 -0.93 -24.55
C THR A 146 12.31 -0.17 -23.73
N ILE A 147 12.48 1.14 -23.54
CA ILE A 147 11.52 1.95 -22.76
C ILE A 147 10.40 2.38 -23.69
N THR A 148 9.25 1.72 -23.55
CA THR A 148 8.03 2.05 -24.27
C THR A 148 6.95 2.41 -23.25
N THR A 149 6.26 3.53 -23.45
CA THR A 149 5.10 3.90 -22.62
C THR A 149 3.83 3.86 -23.44
N ARG A 150 2.79 3.25 -22.88
CA ARG A 150 1.48 3.12 -23.51
C ARG A 150 0.46 4.00 -22.80
N HIS A 151 -0.28 4.78 -23.57
CA HIS A 151 -1.35 5.66 -23.09
C HIS A 151 -2.63 5.41 -23.91
N ILE A 152 -3.66 4.87 -23.26
CA ILE A 152 -4.99 4.72 -23.88
C ILE A 152 -5.74 6.05 -23.73
N LEU A 153 -6.16 6.65 -24.83
CA LEU A 153 -6.91 7.91 -24.82
C LEU A 153 -8.38 7.66 -24.45
N GLY A 154 -8.96 8.57 -23.67
CA GLY A 154 -10.39 8.58 -23.32
C GLY A 154 -11.19 9.51 -24.23
N ASP A 155 -12.52 9.39 -24.19
CA ASP A 155 -13.49 10.26 -24.86
C ASP A 155 -13.43 10.26 -26.40
N PHE A 156 -13.61 9.07 -27.01
CA PHE A 156 -13.90 8.96 -28.44
C PHE A 156 -15.38 8.56 -28.64
N PRO A 157 -16.25 9.46 -29.12
CA PRO A 157 -17.65 9.13 -29.33
C PRO A 157 -17.79 8.12 -30.49
N HIS A 158 -18.61 7.09 -30.29
CA HIS A 158 -19.04 6.09 -31.31
C HIS A 158 -18.01 5.03 -31.77
N SER A 159 -16.93 4.76 -31.04
CA SER A 159 -16.00 3.65 -31.33
C SER A 159 -15.95 2.62 -30.20
N GLN A 160 -15.92 1.33 -30.55
CA GLN A 160 -15.68 0.23 -29.60
C GLN A 160 -14.18 0.10 -29.24
N HIS A 161 -13.29 0.56 -30.13
CA HIS A 161 -11.84 0.59 -29.92
C HIS A 161 -11.38 1.96 -29.40
N ARG A 162 -10.40 1.96 -28.49
CA ARG A 162 -9.83 3.18 -27.91
C ARG A 162 -8.48 3.48 -28.55
N PRO A 163 -8.23 4.72 -29.03
CA PRO A 163 -6.92 5.05 -29.57
C PRO A 163 -5.80 4.80 -28.56
N VAL A 164 -4.76 4.10 -28.98
CA VAL A 164 -3.58 3.79 -28.18
C VAL A 164 -2.40 4.63 -28.66
N LEU A 165 -1.87 5.47 -27.78
CA LEU A 165 -0.63 6.20 -28.02
C LEU A 165 0.55 5.40 -27.43
N LEU A 166 1.55 5.15 -28.26
CA LEU A 166 2.81 4.51 -27.88
C LEU A 166 3.94 5.53 -28.03
N GLU A 167 4.70 5.76 -26.94
CA GLU A 167 5.94 6.52 -27.00
C GLU A 167 7.11 5.52 -26.92
N TYR A 168 7.95 5.49 -27.96
CA TYR A 168 9.17 4.70 -28.04
C TYR A 168 10.38 5.59 -27.76
N GLY A 169 11.16 5.31 -26.70
CA GLY A 169 12.36 6.08 -26.35
C GLY A 169 12.45 6.49 -24.87
N LEU A 170 13.62 7.01 -24.48
CA LEU A 170 13.94 7.28 -23.06
C LEU A 170 13.36 8.61 -22.57
N LYS A 171 12.18 8.57 -21.92
CA LYS A 171 11.65 9.73 -21.19
C LYS A 171 12.34 9.85 -19.83
N VAL A 172 13.31 10.75 -19.69
CA VAL A 172 13.90 11.06 -18.37
C VAL A 172 12.89 11.84 -17.53
N PRO A 173 12.30 11.27 -16.46
CA PRO A 173 11.31 12.00 -15.68
C PRO A 173 12.03 13.06 -14.85
N LEU A 174 11.88 14.33 -15.22
CA LEU A 174 12.32 15.44 -14.38
C LEU A 174 11.42 15.53 -13.15
N ILE A 175 11.91 15.07 -11.99
CA ILE A 175 11.15 15.14 -10.74
C ILE A 175 11.23 16.56 -10.19
N ARG A 176 10.21 17.37 -10.50
CA ARG A 176 10.03 18.70 -9.90
C ARG A 176 9.44 18.56 -8.50
N SER A 177 10.25 18.76 -7.46
CA SER A 177 9.72 18.94 -6.11
C SER A 177 9.40 20.41 -5.86
N LEU A 178 8.23 20.67 -5.25
CA LEU A 178 7.90 22.02 -4.79
C LEU A 178 9.02 22.56 -3.87
N PRO A 179 9.49 23.80 -4.08
CA PRO A 179 10.54 24.41 -3.28
C PRO A 179 9.98 24.71 -1.88
N LYS A 180 10.04 23.72 -1.00
CA LYS A 180 9.76 23.89 0.43
C LYS A 180 10.98 23.48 1.23
N GLN A 181 11.54 24.42 2.00
CA GLN A 181 12.61 24.14 2.96
C GLN A 181 12.12 23.11 3.97
N ARG A 182 12.87 22.01 4.12
CA ARG A 182 12.60 20.96 5.10
C ARG A 182 13.77 20.85 6.06
N TRP A 183 13.46 20.55 7.31
CA TRP A 183 14.45 20.21 8.33
C TRP A 183 15.12 18.88 7.99
N ASN A 184 16.45 18.85 8.02
CA ASN A 184 17.23 17.62 7.91
C ASN A 184 17.66 17.14 9.31
N PHE A 185 16.72 16.49 10.01
CA PHE A 185 16.97 15.96 11.36
C PHE A 185 18.04 14.87 11.43
N ARG A 186 18.51 14.34 10.29
CA ARG A 186 19.60 13.34 10.26
C ARG A 186 20.98 13.98 10.43
N MET A 187 21.14 15.22 9.99
CA MET A 187 22.37 15.99 10.12
C MET A 187 22.31 16.98 11.29
N ALA A 188 21.37 16.76 12.22
CA ALA A 188 21.18 17.64 13.36
C ALA A 188 22.30 17.45 14.40
N LYS A 189 22.86 18.55 14.88
CA LYS A 189 23.81 18.55 16.02
C LYS A 189 23.05 18.44 17.34
N CYS A 190 22.66 17.22 17.67
CA CYS A 190 21.69 16.91 18.73
C CYS A 190 22.17 17.33 20.13
N VAL A 191 23.45 17.08 20.43
CA VAL A 191 24.05 17.34 21.75
C VAL A 191 24.24 18.85 21.97
N GLU A 192 24.81 19.54 20.99
CA GLU A 192 24.99 21.00 21.03
C GLU A 192 23.64 21.73 21.18
N TYR A 193 22.63 21.30 20.43
CA TYR A 193 21.27 21.83 20.56
C TYR A 193 20.72 21.65 21.98
N ALA A 194 20.85 20.45 22.55
CA ALA A 194 20.29 20.13 23.87
C ALA A 194 20.95 20.98 24.97
N ASN A 195 22.29 21.11 24.93
CA ASN A 195 23.06 21.88 25.91
C ASN A 195 22.72 23.37 25.84
N GLU A 196 22.69 23.95 24.62
CA GLU A 196 22.32 25.36 24.46
C GLU A 196 20.87 25.65 24.85
N LEU A 197 19.95 24.73 24.52
CA LEU A 197 18.54 24.89 24.89
C LEU A 197 18.40 24.86 26.42
N ASP A 198 19.00 23.88 27.09
CA ASP A 198 18.96 23.72 28.54
C ASP A 198 19.55 24.92 29.30
N HIS A 199 20.56 25.59 28.75
CA HIS A 199 21.13 26.81 29.34
C HIS A 199 20.15 28.01 29.27
N VAL A 200 19.42 28.15 28.16
CA VAL A 200 18.51 29.29 27.96
C VAL A 200 17.14 29.05 28.60
N ILE A 201 16.66 27.80 28.64
CA ILE A 201 15.30 27.46 29.08
C ILE A 201 15.04 27.85 30.54
N GLN A 202 16.06 27.81 31.39
CA GLN A 202 15.96 28.15 32.81
C GLN A 202 15.59 29.62 33.05
N ARG A 203 15.86 30.50 32.07
CA ARG A 203 15.51 31.93 32.14
C ARG A 203 14.06 32.22 31.77
N ILE A 204 13.31 31.21 31.31
CA ILE A 204 11.92 31.32 30.92
C ILE A 204 11.07 30.73 32.04
N GLN A 205 10.14 31.50 32.58
CA GLN A 205 9.21 30.97 33.59
C GLN A 205 8.27 29.93 32.95
N PRO A 206 8.02 28.79 33.61
CA PRO A 206 7.15 27.72 33.10
C PRO A 206 5.67 28.10 33.28
N THR A 207 5.24 29.18 32.62
CA THR A 207 3.86 29.67 32.65
C THR A 207 3.21 29.67 31.27
N VAL A 208 1.87 29.58 31.22
CA VAL A 208 1.09 29.63 29.97
C VAL A 208 1.45 30.84 29.09
N ASN A 209 1.68 32.01 29.70
CA ASN A 209 2.01 33.25 28.99
C ASN A 209 3.40 33.21 28.33
N CYS A 210 4.33 32.43 28.88
CA CYS A 210 5.69 32.30 28.36
C CYS A 210 5.84 31.22 27.27
N TYR A 211 4.77 30.50 26.92
CA TYR A 211 4.84 29.40 25.96
C TYR A 211 5.28 29.83 24.54
N GLU A 212 4.88 31.01 24.08
CA GLU A 212 5.32 31.51 22.77
C GLU A 212 6.82 31.84 22.76
N ARG A 213 7.35 32.38 23.87
CA ARG A 213 8.79 32.61 24.07
C ARG A 213 9.55 31.28 24.09
N PHE A 214 9.02 30.26 24.77
CA PHE A 214 9.56 28.90 24.77
C PHE A 214 9.68 28.35 23.34
N ILE A 215 8.61 28.40 22.54
CA ILE A 215 8.66 27.96 21.13
C ILE A 215 9.68 28.77 20.33
N GLY A 216 9.70 30.09 20.52
CA GLY A 216 10.64 30.98 19.83
C GLY A 216 12.09 30.55 20.05
N VAL A 217 12.47 30.27 21.30
CA VAL A 217 13.82 29.78 21.65
C VAL A 217 14.08 28.40 21.06
N VAL A 218 13.14 27.45 21.20
CA VAL A 218 13.26 26.09 20.64
C VAL A 218 13.50 26.14 19.13
N LYS A 219 12.79 27.00 18.40
CA LYS A 219 12.96 27.21 16.96
C LYS A 219 14.28 27.92 16.63
N ALA A 220 14.62 28.99 17.34
CA ALA A 220 15.86 29.73 17.10
C ALA A 220 17.10 28.82 17.25
N LYS A 221 17.13 28.00 18.31
CA LYS A 221 18.18 26.99 18.49
C LYS A 221 18.14 25.91 17.41
N ALA A 222 16.95 25.55 16.94
CA ALA A 222 16.82 24.56 15.88
C ALA A 222 17.37 25.10 14.56
N TYR A 223 17.12 26.37 14.23
CA TYR A 223 17.68 27.02 13.04
C TYR A 223 19.21 27.03 13.04
N LYS A 224 19.84 27.19 14.21
CA LYS A 224 21.31 27.15 14.34
C LYS A 224 21.87 25.73 14.16
N HIS A 225 21.21 24.72 14.71
CA HIS A 225 21.79 23.38 14.88
C HIS A 225 21.23 22.29 13.95
N VAL A 226 20.17 22.59 13.19
CA VAL A 226 19.51 21.65 12.28
C VAL A 226 19.53 22.21 10.86
N PRO A 227 20.30 21.61 9.94
CA PRO A 227 20.36 22.05 8.55
C PRO A 227 18.98 22.03 7.88
N ARG A 228 18.73 23.00 7.01
CA ARG A 228 17.52 23.09 6.18
C ARG A 228 17.90 23.09 4.71
N GLY A 229 17.13 22.37 3.91
CA GLY A 229 17.37 22.30 2.48
C GLY A 229 16.08 22.09 1.69
N PHE A 230 16.16 22.35 0.40
CA PHE A 230 15.15 21.97 -0.57
C PHE A 230 15.53 20.62 -1.19
N ARG A 231 14.54 19.88 -1.68
CA ARG A 231 14.87 18.83 -2.66
C ARG A 231 15.20 19.56 -3.96
N LYS A 232 16.42 19.36 -4.47
CA LYS A 232 16.84 19.87 -5.79
C LYS A 232 16.02 19.17 -6.88
N GLN A 233 15.83 19.82 -8.02
CA GLN A 233 15.46 19.09 -9.24
C GLN A 233 16.62 18.14 -9.54
N PHE A 234 16.35 16.85 -9.67
CA PHE A 234 17.39 15.87 -9.95
C PHE A 234 16.83 14.77 -10.85
N ILE A 235 17.68 14.28 -11.73
CA ILE A 235 17.42 13.08 -12.51
C ILE A 235 17.90 11.90 -11.66
N PRO A 236 17.04 10.91 -11.37
CA PRO A 236 17.45 9.74 -10.60
C PRO A 236 18.59 8.98 -11.28
N SER A 237 19.69 8.78 -10.54
CA SER A 237 20.88 8.03 -11.01
C SER A 237 21.69 8.73 -12.11
N TRP A 238 21.53 10.05 -12.25
CA TRP A 238 22.39 10.88 -13.09
C TRP A 238 23.67 11.27 -12.34
N ASP A 239 24.81 11.08 -12.98
CA ASP A 239 26.14 11.43 -12.48
C ASP A 239 26.93 12.26 -13.51
N GLU A 240 28.20 12.49 -13.23
CA GLU A 240 29.10 13.32 -14.06
C GLU A 240 29.30 12.70 -15.45
N SER A 241 29.54 11.37 -15.51
CA SER A 241 29.63 10.62 -16.77
C SER A 241 28.35 10.68 -17.61
N CYS A 242 27.15 10.66 -16.99
CA CYS A 242 25.90 10.89 -17.74
C CYS A 242 25.81 12.31 -18.30
N SER A 243 26.43 13.29 -17.65
CA SER A 243 26.44 14.68 -18.11
C SER A 243 27.35 14.85 -19.33
N GLU A 244 28.54 14.26 -19.28
CA GLU A 244 29.50 14.22 -20.40
C GLU A 244 28.90 13.57 -21.66
N LEU A 245 28.35 12.37 -21.51
CA LEU A 245 27.70 11.65 -22.62
C LEU A 245 26.48 12.38 -23.18
N PHE A 246 25.76 13.13 -22.34
CA PHE A 246 24.64 13.93 -22.79
C PHE A 246 25.09 15.18 -23.57
N GLU A 247 26.17 15.84 -23.15
CA GLU A 247 26.76 16.95 -23.90
C GLU A 247 27.34 16.49 -25.25
N GLU A 248 27.94 15.30 -25.29
CA GLU A 248 28.44 14.68 -26.52
C GLU A 248 27.28 14.35 -27.47
N PHE A 249 26.23 13.70 -26.98
CA PHE A 249 25.01 13.46 -27.75
C PHE A 249 24.37 14.76 -28.26
N GLN A 250 24.36 15.84 -27.47
CA GLN A 250 23.84 17.13 -27.94
C GLN A 250 24.64 17.73 -29.11
N LYS A 251 25.94 17.44 -29.19
CA LYS A 251 26.82 17.90 -30.26
C LYS A 251 26.72 17.01 -31.50
N THR A 252 26.74 15.69 -31.32
CA THR A 252 26.80 14.72 -32.42
C THR A 252 25.43 14.32 -32.97
N LYS A 253 24.39 14.36 -32.13
CA LYS A 253 23.06 13.76 -32.38
C LYS A 253 23.14 12.30 -32.87
N SER A 254 24.21 11.59 -32.52
CA SER A 254 24.45 10.21 -32.94
C SER A 254 23.66 9.21 -32.08
N ASN A 255 23.13 8.17 -32.70
CA ASN A 255 22.42 7.09 -32.00
C ASN A 255 23.33 6.31 -31.04
N ASN A 256 24.60 6.13 -31.38
CA ASN A 256 25.56 5.41 -30.54
C ASN A 256 25.81 6.12 -29.21
N ASP A 257 25.85 7.46 -29.21
CA ASP A 257 26.07 8.26 -28.01
C ASP A 257 24.81 8.26 -27.12
N ALA A 258 23.63 8.25 -27.74
CA ALA A 258 22.37 8.04 -27.03
C ALA A 258 22.33 6.65 -26.36
N ASP A 259 22.74 5.59 -27.06
CA ASP A 259 22.77 4.23 -26.53
C ASP A 259 23.79 4.09 -25.38
N ASN A 260 24.96 4.72 -25.50
CA ASN A 260 25.96 4.77 -24.44
C ASN A 260 25.43 5.48 -23.19
N LEU A 261 24.77 6.63 -23.35
CA LEU A 261 24.09 7.34 -22.25
C LEU A 261 23.02 6.48 -21.59
N ILE A 262 22.20 5.77 -22.38
CA ILE A 262 21.13 4.88 -21.89
C ILE A 262 21.74 3.71 -21.10
N SER A 263 22.81 3.10 -21.61
CA SER A 263 23.50 1.98 -20.96
C SER A 263 24.11 2.40 -19.63
N ALA A 264 24.78 3.55 -19.58
CA ALA A 264 25.33 4.13 -18.36
C ALA A 264 24.24 4.39 -17.32
N LEU A 265 23.14 5.03 -17.73
CA LEU A 265 22.00 5.32 -16.86
C LEU A 265 21.33 4.04 -16.32
N ASN A 266 21.16 3.02 -17.17
CA ASN A 266 20.57 1.73 -16.79
C ASN A 266 21.46 0.97 -15.80
N THR A 267 22.77 0.97 -16.03
CA THR A 267 23.76 0.37 -15.12
C THR A 267 23.68 1.02 -13.74
N LYS A 268 23.63 2.36 -13.68
CA LYS A 268 23.50 3.11 -12.42
C LYS A 268 22.15 2.90 -11.74
N ARG A 269 21.06 2.79 -12.51
CA ARG A 269 19.74 2.41 -11.98
C ARG A 269 19.75 1.02 -11.36
N LYS A 270 20.37 0.03 -12.02
CA LYS A 270 20.53 -1.34 -11.53
C LYS A 270 21.35 -1.37 -10.24
N GLN A 271 22.50 -0.70 -10.20
CA GLN A 271 23.34 -0.60 -8.99
C GLN A 271 22.58 0.04 -7.83
N ARG A 272 21.93 1.19 -8.06
CA ARG A 272 21.13 1.87 -7.04
C ARG A 272 19.99 0.99 -6.53
N TRP A 273 19.35 0.23 -7.41
CA TRP A 273 18.29 -0.69 -7.05
C TRP A 273 18.82 -1.83 -6.17
N GLN A 274 19.91 -2.48 -6.58
CA GLN A 274 20.58 -3.53 -5.80
C GLN A 274 21.03 -3.02 -4.43
N GLU A 275 21.56 -1.81 -4.33
CA GLU A 275 21.87 -1.20 -3.04
C GLU A 275 20.63 -0.94 -2.18
N THR A 276 19.56 -0.47 -2.81
CA THR A 276 18.31 -0.15 -2.12
C THR A 276 17.67 -1.42 -1.55
N THR A 277 17.69 -2.52 -2.31
CA THR A 277 17.18 -3.83 -1.86
C THR A 277 18.08 -4.45 -0.80
N LYS A 278 19.42 -4.41 -0.94
CA LYS A 278 20.37 -4.87 0.09
C LYS A 278 20.21 -4.12 1.42
N LYS A 279 19.96 -2.81 1.37
CA LYS A 279 19.74 -1.96 2.56
C LYS A 279 18.29 -2.02 3.07
N MET A 280 17.42 -2.84 2.48
CA MET A 280 15.99 -2.91 2.82
C MET A 280 15.77 -3.75 4.09
N ASP A 281 15.82 -3.10 5.25
CA ASP A 281 15.53 -3.75 6.52
C ASP A 281 14.09 -3.49 7.00
N PHE A 282 13.40 -4.58 7.34
CA PHE A 282 12.05 -4.58 7.91
C PHE A 282 12.03 -4.69 9.44
N LYS A 283 13.17 -4.98 10.09
CA LYS A 283 13.28 -5.18 11.55
C LYS A 283 13.47 -3.87 12.32
N HIS A 284 14.39 -3.00 11.91
CA HIS A 284 14.78 -1.82 12.70
C HIS A 284 14.34 -0.47 12.11
N SER A 285 13.96 -0.38 10.82
CA SER A 285 13.40 0.85 10.23
C SER A 285 12.56 0.63 8.97
N SER A 286 11.42 -0.03 9.12
CA SER A 286 10.56 -0.45 8.01
C SER A 286 9.95 0.69 7.18
N HIS A 287 9.97 1.95 7.64
CA HIS A 287 9.34 3.08 6.92
C HIS A 287 9.89 3.31 5.51
N LYS A 288 11.20 3.14 5.29
CA LYS A 288 11.80 3.28 3.94
C LYS A 288 11.36 2.14 3.03
N ALA A 289 11.39 0.91 3.56
CA ALA A 289 10.95 -0.29 2.89
C ALA A 289 9.46 -0.19 2.49
N TRP A 290 8.58 0.15 3.43
CA TRP A 290 7.16 0.41 3.20
C TRP A 290 6.90 1.56 2.22
N GLY A 291 7.71 2.62 2.29
CA GLY A 291 7.63 3.73 1.34
C GLY A 291 7.98 3.31 -0.09
N LEU A 292 8.95 2.42 -0.26
CA LEU A 292 9.30 1.83 -1.56
C LEU A 292 8.17 0.92 -2.07
N LEU A 293 7.70 -0.02 -1.24
CA LEU A 293 6.59 -0.92 -1.58
C LEU A 293 5.34 -0.15 -2.00
N LYS A 294 4.99 0.92 -1.27
CA LYS A 294 3.84 1.76 -1.60
C LYS A 294 4.00 2.47 -2.94
N ARG A 295 5.22 2.96 -3.27
CA ARG A 295 5.48 3.59 -4.58
C ARG A 295 5.38 2.58 -5.71
N MET A 296 5.91 1.36 -5.54
CA MET A 296 5.80 0.30 -6.54
C MET A 296 4.36 -0.16 -6.78
N GLY A 297 3.54 -0.20 -5.73
CA GLY A 297 2.10 -0.49 -5.84
C GLY A 297 1.27 0.68 -6.37
N ALA A 298 1.75 1.92 -6.24
CA ALA A 298 1.05 3.12 -6.69
C ALA A 298 1.22 3.43 -8.19
N VAL A 299 2.11 2.72 -8.90
CA VAL A 299 2.27 2.86 -10.36
C VAL A 299 0.96 2.53 -11.10
N ASN A 300 0.05 1.76 -10.48
CA ASN A 300 -1.27 1.45 -11.03
C ASN A 300 -2.38 2.42 -10.58
N GLN A 301 -2.06 3.49 -9.85
CA GLN A 301 -3.02 4.56 -9.55
C GLN A 301 -2.77 5.69 -10.54
N GLY A 302 -3.69 5.84 -11.50
CA GLY A 302 -3.69 6.92 -12.48
C GLY A 302 -3.41 8.28 -11.82
N SER A 303 -2.78 9.17 -12.59
CA SER A 303 -2.37 10.54 -12.23
C SER A 303 -3.24 11.15 -11.13
N THR A 304 -2.63 11.74 -10.10
CA THR A 304 -3.30 12.57 -9.08
C THR A 304 -4.31 13.50 -9.77
N LYS A 305 -5.59 13.12 -9.77
CA LYS A 305 -6.66 13.96 -10.31
C LYS A 305 -6.61 15.28 -9.54
N GLN A 306 -6.48 16.40 -10.25
CA GLN A 306 -6.58 17.71 -9.61
C GLN A 306 -7.96 17.79 -8.95
N HIS A 307 -7.98 17.92 -7.63
CA HIS A 307 -9.21 18.01 -6.87
C HIS A 307 -9.87 19.37 -7.15
N THR A 308 -11.09 19.35 -7.69
CA THR A 308 -11.93 20.53 -7.94
C THR A 308 -12.49 21.15 -6.65
N ILE A 309 -12.42 20.43 -5.52
CA ILE A 309 -13.00 20.88 -4.24
C ILE A 309 -12.17 21.97 -3.57
N ASN A 310 -12.86 23.01 -3.08
CA ASN A 310 -12.27 24.11 -2.32
C ASN A 310 -12.12 23.75 -0.82
N PRO A 311 -11.01 24.12 -0.14
CA PRO A 311 -10.85 23.90 1.31
C PRO A 311 -12.02 24.44 2.17
N ASN A 312 -12.68 25.52 1.72
CA ASN A 312 -13.84 26.07 2.41
C ASN A 312 -15.09 25.18 2.34
N GLN A 313 -15.28 24.38 1.28
CA GLN A 313 -16.40 23.44 1.18
C GLN A 313 -16.27 22.34 2.23
N VAL A 314 -15.07 21.75 2.35
CA VAL A 314 -14.75 20.78 3.40
C VAL A 314 -14.92 21.38 4.80
N ALA A 315 -14.44 22.61 5.00
CA ALA A 315 -14.59 23.31 6.29
C ALA A 315 -16.06 23.59 6.65
N THR A 316 -16.90 23.92 5.66
CA THR A 316 -18.33 24.22 5.85
C THR A 316 -19.09 22.96 6.22
N ARG A 317 -18.81 21.83 5.55
CA ARG A 317 -19.37 20.51 5.92
C ARG A 317 -19.07 20.15 7.37
N LEU A 318 -17.81 20.29 7.79
CA LEU A 318 -17.39 20.03 9.17
C LEU A 318 -18.20 20.86 10.19
N THR A 319 -18.43 22.13 9.89
CA THR A 319 -19.25 22.99 10.76
C THR A 319 -20.73 22.60 10.72
N GLY A 320 -21.27 22.22 9.56
CA GLY A 320 -22.66 21.80 9.38
C GLY A 320 -23.01 20.53 10.16
N MET A 321 -22.14 19.51 10.13
CA MET A 321 -22.36 18.24 10.84
C MET A 321 -22.41 18.39 12.37
N SER A 322 -21.80 19.44 12.92
CA SER A 322 -21.81 19.72 14.37
C SER A 322 -23.13 20.30 14.90
N LYS A 323 -24.09 20.61 14.02
CA LYS A 323 -25.42 21.14 14.33
C LYS A 323 -26.49 20.04 14.28
N LEU A 324 -26.42 19.05 15.16
CA LEU A 324 -27.53 18.09 15.31
C LEU A 324 -28.65 18.70 16.16
N ALA A 325 -29.90 18.43 15.78
CA ALA A 325 -31.07 18.78 16.57
C ALA A 325 -31.01 18.02 17.90
N MET A 326 -30.96 18.77 19.01
CA MET A 326 -30.92 18.23 20.35
C MET A 326 -32.24 18.49 21.04
N ASP A 327 -32.69 17.52 21.84
CA ASP A 327 -33.76 17.76 22.80
C ASP A 327 -33.32 18.87 23.78
N LYS A 328 -34.03 20.00 23.73
CA LYS A 328 -33.73 21.20 24.50
C LYS A 328 -33.92 20.95 25.99
N GLU A 329 -34.86 20.10 26.38
CA GLU A 329 -35.17 19.83 27.77
C GLU A 329 -34.09 18.95 28.41
N HIS A 330 -33.77 17.82 27.76
CA HIS A 330 -32.63 17.00 28.18
C HIS A 330 -31.32 17.80 28.25
N ALA A 331 -31.08 18.68 27.27
CA ALA A 331 -29.90 19.56 27.29
C ALA A 331 -29.89 20.55 28.47
N ARG A 332 -31.07 21.02 28.92
CA ARG A 332 -31.20 21.93 30.07
C ARG A 332 -30.89 21.20 31.38
N ILE A 333 -31.43 19.99 31.56
CA ILE A 333 -31.20 19.13 32.74
C ILE A 333 -29.71 18.77 32.88
N ILE A 334 -29.06 18.32 31.79
CA ILE A 334 -27.64 17.98 31.84
C ILE A 334 -26.77 19.22 32.18
N LYS A 335 -27.17 20.42 31.73
CA LYS A 335 -26.47 21.66 32.06
C LYS A 335 -26.66 22.09 33.52
N SER A 336 -27.83 21.92 34.12
CA SER A 336 -28.02 22.20 35.56
C SER A 336 -27.21 21.23 36.41
N GLU A 337 -27.28 19.94 36.10
CA GLU A 337 -26.58 18.90 36.84
C GLU A 337 -25.05 19.04 36.73
N LEU A 338 -24.52 19.36 35.54
CA LEU A 338 -23.11 19.66 35.37
C LEU A 338 -22.66 20.86 36.22
N ARG A 339 -23.51 21.89 36.37
CA ARG A 339 -23.21 23.06 37.22
C ARG A 339 -23.18 22.68 38.69
N TYR A 340 -24.14 21.86 39.14
CA TYR A 340 -24.16 21.34 40.50
C TYR A 340 -22.90 20.51 40.80
N ARG A 341 -22.58 19.54 39.96
CA ARG A 341 -21.38 18.70 40.14
C ARG A 341 -20.08 19.48 40.14
N LYS A 342 -19.94 20.50 39.30
CA LYS A 342 -18.75 21.37 39.31
C LYS A 342 -18.56 22.10 40.63
N LYS A 343 -19.65 22.36 41.38
CA LYS A 343 -19.59 22.96 42.72
C LYS A 343 -19.21 21.93 43.78
N THR A 344 -19.72 20.70 43.68
CA THR A 344 -19.53 19.64 44.69
C THR A 344 -18.26 18.79 44.51
N LEU A 345 -17.61 18.87 43.35
CA LEU A 345 -16.36 18.14 43.07
C LEU A 345 -15.21 18.77 43.84
N GLU A 346 -14.58 17.97 44.70
CA GLU A 346 -13.36 18.36 45.41
C GLU A 346 -12.08 18.12 44.59
N PRO A 347 -10.97 18.81 44.91
CA PRO A 347 -9.65 18.49 44.39
C PRO A 347 -9.22 17.09 44.84
N HIS A 348 -8.92 16.21 43.89
CA HIS A 348 -8.48 14.85 44.20
C HIS A 348 -6.97 14.81 44.45
N THR A 349 -6.53 14.21 45.55
CA THR A 349 -5.13 14.23 46.00
C THR A 349 -4.17 13.60 45.00
N SER A 350 -4.49 12.41 44.44
CA SER A 350 -3.60 11.74 43.47
C SER A 350 -3.77 12.22 42.02
N LEU A 351 -5.00 12.26 41.49
CA LEU A 351 -5.28 12.68 40.11
C LEU A 351 -4.96 14.16 39.83
N GLY A 352 -5.13 15.01 40.84
CA GLY A 352 -4.86 16.45 40.78
C GLY A 352 -3.43 16.85 41.19
N ALA A 353 -2.59 15.90 41.59
CA ALA A 353 -1.20 16.17 41.96
C ALA A 353 -0.40 16.72 40.77
N ASP A 354 0.69 17.43 41.06
CA ASP A 354 1.63 17.88 40.02
C ASP A 354 2.20 16.68 39.23
N PHE A 355 2.59 16.92 37.97
CA PHE A 355 3.20 15.89 37.13
C PHE A 355 4.64 15.60 37.59
N SER A 356 5.05 14.33 37.50
CA SER A 356 6.42 13.92 37.80
C SER A 356 7.30 13.91 36.54
N LEU A 357 8.61 14.01 36.72
CA LEU A 357 9.57 13.87 35.62
C LEU A 357 9.49 12.48 34.98
N GLU A 358 9.12 11.45 35.75
CA GLU A 358 8.96 10.09 35.25
C GLU A 358 7.76 9.95 34.30
N GLU A 359 6.61 10.54 34.65
CA GLU A 359 5.43 10.60 33.78
C GLU A 359 5.77 11.26 32.44
N ILE A 360 6.51 12.37 32.51
CA ILE A 360 7.01 13.06 31.32
C ILE A 360 7.89 12.12 30.51
N ASN A 361 8.93 11.52 31.10
CA ASN A 361 9.83 10.60 30.42
C ASN A 361 9.10 9.40 29.79
N ASN A 362 8.06 8.87 30.44
CA ASN A 362 7.20 7.79 29.95
C ASN A 362 6.38 8.22 28.73
N ALA A 363 5.66 9.34 28.84
CA ALA A 363 4.84 9.88 27.75
C ALA A 363 5.70 10.28 26.54
N LEU A 364 6.87 10.87 26.84
CA LEU A 364 7.95 11.12 25.91
C LEU A 364 8.30 9.79 25.20
N ARG A 365 8.77 8.73 25.87
CA ARG A 365 9.20 7.46 25.23
C ARG A 365 8.16 6.90 24.24
N LYS A 366 6.88 7.01 24.54
CA LYS A 366 5.78 6.53 23.68
C LYS A 366 5.50 7.41 22.45
N ASN A 367 6.01 8.64 22.39
CA ASN A 367 5.74 9.57 21.27
C ASN A 367 6.49 9.14 20.00
N LYS A 368 5.72 8.91 18.93
CA LYS A 368 6.24 8.51 17.61
C LYS A 368 6.95 9.69 16.94
N ILE A 369 8.12 9.43 16.36
CA ILE A 369 8.88 10.37 15.52
C ILE A 369 8.40 10.39 14.06
N ASN A 370 8.91 11.29 13.23
CA ASN A 370 8.54 11.49 11.83
C ASN A 370 7.05 11.83 11.66
N LYS A 371 6.50 12.63 12.59
CA LYS A 371 5.12 13.11 12.53
C LYS A 371 5.08 14.56 12.09
N ALA A 372 4.01 14.92 11.36
CA ALA A 372 3.78 16.29 10.95
C ALA A 372 3.49 17.16 12.18
N ALA A 373 4.09 18.35 12.22
CA ALA A 373 3.86 19.33 13.27
C ALA A 373 2.51 20.05 13.11
N GLY A 374 2.02 20.62 14.21
CA GLY A 374 0.87 21.52 14.23
C GLY A 374 1.23 22.95 13.79
N TYR A 375 0.40 23.93 14.18
CA TYR A 375 0.64 25.35 13.89
C TYR A 375 1.82 25.95 14.64
N ASP A 376 2.23 25.35 15.75
CA ASP A 376 3.43 25.74 16.48
C ASP A 376 4.72 25.36 15.76
N GLU A 377 4.65 24.48 14.74
CA GLU A 377 5.78 23.93 14.00
C GLU A 377 6.84 23.27 14.88
N ILE A 378 6.44 22.78 16.05
CA ILE A 378 7.29 21.95 16.91
C ILE A 378 7.16 20.51 16.44
N TYR A 379 8.27 19.96 15.95
CA TYR A 379 8.36 18.58 15.46
C TYR A 379 8.63 17.61 16.61
N SER A 380 8.16 16.37 16.46
CA SER A 380 8.41 15.27 17.42
C SER A 380 9.89 15.00 17.66
N GLU A 381 10.74 15.37 16.70
CA GLU A 381 12.17 15.21 16.68
C GLU A 381 12.86 16.15 17.65
N PHE A 382 12.34 17.37 17.84
CA PHE A 382 12.89 18.33 18.82
C PHE A 382 12.86 17.77 20.25
N ARG A 383 11.98 16.82 20.51
CA ARG A 383 11.91 16.07 21.76
C ARG A 383 13.10 15.13 22.00
N LYS A 384 13.70 14.58 20.95
CA LYS A 384 14.95 13.80 21.10
C LYS A 384 16.12 14.68 21.54
N PHE A 385 15.98 15.99 21.36
CA PHE A 385 17.01 16.98 21.64
C PHE A 385 16.69 17.81 22.89
N SER A 386 15.67 17.44 23.67
CA SER A 386 15.40 18.08 24.97
C SER A 386 16.29 17.47 26.05
N GLY A 387 17.20 18.28 26.59
CA GLY A 387 18.04 17.93 27.74
C GLY A 387 17.25 17.86 29.06
N PRO A 388 17.92 17.44 30.16
CA PRO A 388 17.28 17.28 31.47
C PRO A 388 16.56 18.54 31.97
N LYS A 389 17.16 19.73 31.80
CA LYS A 389 16.58 20.99 32.31
C LYS A 389 15.32 21.36 31.55
N THR A 390 15.31 21.14 30.23
CA THR A 390 14.10 21.32 29.41
C THR A 390 12.98 20.39 29.84
N ARG A 391 13.29 19.14 30.23
CA ARG A 391 12.27 18.21 30.72
C ARG A 391 11.70 18.65 32.06
N THR A 392 12.55 19.11 33.00
CA THR A 392 12.10 19.69 34.26
C THR A 392 11.21 20.92 34.03
N TRP A 393 11.58 21.79 33.08
CA TRP A 393 10.75 22.92 32.69
C TRP A 393 9.37 22.48 32.18
N LEU A 394 9.32 21.47 31.31
CA LEU A 394 8.06 20.90 30.81
C LEU A 394 7.21 20.30 31.94
N THR A 395 7.83 19.64 32.91
CA THR A 395 7.15 19.12 34.11
C THR A 395 6.44 20.26 34.85
N SER A 396 7.19 21.30 35.22
CA SER A 396 6.62 22.46 35.93
C SER A 396 5.55 23.18 35.13
N PHE A 397 5.73 23.29 33.82
CA PHE A 397 4.79 23.94 32.89
C PHE A 397 3.47 23.17 32.79
N TYR A 398 3.51 21.85 32.63
CA TYR A 398 2.28 21.07 32.60
C TYR A 398 1.58 21.03 33.96
N SER A 399 2.33 21.03 35.06
CA SER A 399 1.77 21.12 36.42
C SER A 399 1.07 22.47 36.64
N GLU A 400 1.65 23.57 36.15
CA GLU A 400 1.01 24.89 36.15
C GLU A 400 -0.28 24.92 35.30
N ILE A 401 -0.29 24.25 34.14
CA ILE A 401 -1.51 24.07 33.33
C ILE A 401 -2.59 23.28 34.10
N LEU A 402 -2.21 22.23 34.85
CA LEU A 402 -3.15 21.44 35.64
C LEU A 402 -3.75 22.23 36.79
N ARG A 403 -2.93 23.03 37.49
CA ARG A 403 -3.36 23.89 38.61
C ARG A 403 -4.22 25.06 38.15
N SER A 404 -3.79 25.78 37.10
CA SER A 404 -4.50 26.95 36.58
C SER A 404 -5.71 26.60 35.71
N GLY A 405 -5.71 25.40 35.10
CA GLY A 405 -6.65 25.00 34.07
C GLY A 405 -6.50 25.76 32.74
N GLN A 406 -5.53 26.67 32.61
CA GLN A 406 -5.34 27.51 31.44
C GLN A 406 -4.47 26.82 30.37
N LEU A 407 -4.69 27.15 29.10
CA LEU A 407 -3.96 26.56 27.98
C LEU A 407 -3.41 27.65 27.06
N PRO A 408 -2.19 27.46 26.50
CA PRO A 408 -1.67 28.35 25.49
C PRO A 408 -2.62 28.48 24.29
N LYS A 409 -2.74 29.69 23.74
CA LYS A 409 -3.58 29.97 22.56
C LYS A 409 -3.22 29.05 21.38
N LEU A 410 -1.94 28.71 21.21
CA LEU A 410 -1.45 27.82 20.16
C LEU A 410 -1.93 26.36 20.33
N PHE A 411 -2.16 25.88 21.55
CA PHE A 411 -2.72 24.53 21.78
C PHE A 411 -4.17 24.40 21.29
N LYS A 412 -4.89 25.53 21.22
CA LYS A 412 -6.27 25.60 20.72
C LYS A 412 -6.35 25.79 19.19
N ARG A 413 -5.22 25.85 18.48
CA ARG A 413 -5.17 25.96 17.01
C ARG A 413 -4.82 24.61 16.38
N ALA A 414 -5.63 24.16 15.41
CA ALA A 414 -5.43 22.89 14.71
C ALA A 414 -5.37 23.06 13.19
N LYS A 415 -4.36 22.45 12.57
CA LYS A 415 -4.23 22.39 11.11
C LYS A 415 -4.93 21.14 10.60
N VAL A 416 -6.02 21.29 9.85
CA VAL A 416 -6.80 20.14 9.36
C VAL A 416 -6.37 19.78 7.95
N ILE A 417 -5.88 18.56 7.74
CA ILE A 417 -5.51 18.05 6.41
C ILE A 417 -6.62 17.12 5.94
N ALA A 418 -7.21 17.43 4.78
CA ALA A 418 -8.19 16.57 4.13
C ALA A 418 -7.47 15.43 3.37
N LEU A 419 -7.68 14.19 3.78
CA LEU A 419 -7.17 13.00 3.07
C LEU A 419 -8.30 12.29 2.36
N LEU A 420 -8.13 12.03 1.06
CA LEU A 420 -9.11 11.28 0.27
C LEU A 420 -9.27 9.86 0.83
N LYS A 421 -10.52 9.42 1.00
CA LYS A 421 -10.86 8.04 1.37
C LYS A 421 -10.44 7.09 0.24
N PRO A 422 -9.89 5.91 0.56
CA PRO A 422 -9.49 4.95 -0.46
C PRO A 422 -10.67 4.58 -1.39
N GLY A 423 -10.43 4.60 -2.71
CA GLY A 423 -11.42 4.20 -3.72
C GLY A 423 -12.50 5.23 -4.03
N LYS A 424 -12.37 6.47 -3.52
CA LYS A 424 -13.26 7.59 -3.88
C LYS A 424 -12.61 8.47 -4.95
N ASP A 425 -13.44 9.14 -5.74
CA ASP A 425 -13.02 10.02 -6.84
C ASP A 425 -12.58 11.42 -6.36
N GLY A 426 -13.05 11.83 -5.18
CA GLY A 426 -12.72 13.13 -4.58
C GLY A 426 -13.53 14.27 -5.17
N LEU A 427 -14.75 13.99 -5.64
CA LEU A 427 -15.70 14.97 -6.16
C LEU A 427 -16.59 15.58 -5.07
N ASP A 428 -16.87 14.85 -3.98
CA ASP A 428 -17.59 15.37 -2.81
C ASP A 428 -16.63 15.58 -1.61
N ALA A 429 -16.89 16.64 -0.83
CA ALA A 429 -16.28 16.83 0.48
C ALA A 429 -16.49 15.64 1.43
N ALA A 430 -17.54 14.82 1.22
CA ALA A 430 -17.77 13.53 1.92
C ALA A 430 -16.61 12.56 1.77
N ASP A 431 -15.93 12.61 0.64
CA ASP A 431 -14.89 11.65 0.29
C ASP A 431 -13.61 11.92 1.04
N PHE A 432 -13.50 13.06 1.72
CA PHE A 432 -12.31 13.44 2.47
C PHE A 432 -12.48 13.15 3.97
N ARG A 433 -11.43 12.59 4.58
CA ARG A 433 -11.25 12.46 6.03
C ARG A 433 -10.46 13.64 6.56
N PRO A 434 -11.01 14.44 7.48
CA PRO A 434 -10.33 15.61 8.04
C PRO A 434 -9.40 15.21 9.20
N ILE A 435 -8.08 15.21 8.99
CA ILE A 435 -7.10 14.89 10.04
C ILE A 435 -6.60 16.17 10.70
N SER A 436 -6.82 16.30 12.00
CA SER A 436 -6.33 17.41 12.83
C SER A 436 -4.88 17.21 13.25
N LEU A 437 -3.98 18.02 12.69
CA LEU A 437 -2.60 18.18 13.15
C LEU A 437 -2.58 19.15 14.34
N LEU A 438 -2.54 18.57 15.54
CA LEU A 438 -2.38 19.29 16.80
C LEU A 438 -0.89 19.50 17.15
N SER A 439 -0.64 20.50 17.99
CA SER A 439 0.68 20.76 18.60
C SER A 439 1.26 19.50 19.25
N VAL A 440 2.56 19.27 19.07
CA VAL A 440 3.25 18.10 19.64
C VAL A 440 3.32 18.20 21.18
N PRO A 441 3.72 19.34 21.78
CA PRO A 441 3.61 19.54 23.23
C PRO A 441 2.17 19.35 23.75
N PHE A 442 1.15 19.79 23.01
CA PHE A 442 -0.24 19.52 23.40
C PHE A 442 -0.57 18.02 23.46
N LYS A 443 -0.13 17.24 22.46
CA LYS A 443 -0.30 15.78 22.46
C LYS A 443 0.46 15.09 23.58
N LEU A 444 1.57 15.67 24.03
CA LEU A 444 2.31 15.17 25.20
C LEU A 444 1.49 15.37 26.47
N LEU A 445 0.91 16.55 26.69
CA LEU A 445 -0.02 16.80 27.79
C LEU A 445 -1.21 15.83 27.76
N GLU A 446 -1.84 15.67 26.60
CA GLU A 446 -2.96 14.72 26.42
C GLU A 446 -2.58 13.29 26.84
N ARG A 447 -1.34 12.87 26.55
CA ARG A 447 -0.85 11.53 26.88
C ARG A 447 -0.65 11.32 28.38
N ILE A 448 -0.11 12.32 29.06
CA ILE A 448 0.11 12.25 30.51
C ILE A 448 -1.25 12.19 31.22
N ILE A 449 -2.20 13.03 30.80
CA ILE A 449 -3.58 12.99 31.30
C ILE A 449 -4.21 11.63 31.03
N LEU A 450 -4.02 11.07 29.82
CA LEU A 450 -4.56 9.76 29.45
C LEU A 450 -4.08 8.66 30.42
N GLU A 451 -2.78 8.63 30.73
CA GLU A 451 -2.20 7.62 31.63
C GLU A 451 -2.82 7.68 33.04
N ARG A 452 -3.18 8.87 33.53
CA ARG A 452 -3.87 9.04 34.82
C ARG A 452 -5.33 8.62 34.81
N ILE A 453 -6.08 8.95 33.75
CA ILE A 453 -7.54 8.71 33.70
C ILE A 453 -7.93 7.33 33.19
N GLN A 454 -7.07 6.68 32.40
CA GLN A 454 -7.38 5.40 31.75
C GLN A 454 -7.84 4.31 32.73
N PRO A 455 -7.20 4.11 33.90
CA PRO A 455 -7.63 3.07 34.86
C PRO A 455 -9.03 3.29 35.44
N TYR A 456 -9.50 4.54 35.50
CA TYR A 456 -10.85 4.88 36.00
C TYR A 456 -11.89 4.65 34.91
N ILE A 457 -11.59 5.07 33.68
CA ILE A 457 -12.51 4.93 32.55
C ILE A 457 -12.67 3.46 32.14
N ASP A 458 -11.59 2.67 32.14
CA ASP A 458 -11.64 1.26 31.74
C ASP A 458 -12.54 0.39 32.62
N LYS A 459 -12.73 0.77 33.90
CA LYS A 459 -13.64 0.09 34.84
C LYS A 459 -15.12 0.32 34.51
N LEU A 460 -15.44 1.44 33.85
CA LEU A 460 -16.82 1.82 33.49
C LEU A 460 -17.26 1.27 32.14
N ILE A 461 -16.31 0.99 31.25
CA ILE A 461 -16.61 0.58 29.87
C ILE A 461 -17.12 -0.88 29.85
N PRO A 462 -18.32 -1.14 29.29
CA PRO A 462 -18.88 -2.48 29.17
C PRO A 462 -17.95 -3.48 28.45
N VAL A 463 -18.09 -4.76 28.77
CA VAL A 463 -17.31 -5.83 28.12
C VAL A 463 -17.62 -5.93 26.63
N GLY A 464 -18.83 -5.59 26.18
CA GLY A 464 -19.18 -5.59 24.75
C GLY A 464 -18.46 -4.52 23.92
N GLN A 465 -17.83 -3.53 24.57
CA GLN A 465 -17.11 -2.44 23.93
C GLN A 465 -15.59 -2.71 23.94
N ALA A 466 -15.07 -3.10 22.77
CA ALA A 466 -13.68 -3.53 22.59
C ALA A 466 -12.76 -2.46 21.98
N GLY A 467 -13.33 -1.42 21.39
CA GLY A 467 -12.59 -0.35 20.71
C GLY A 467 -11.55 0.36 21.58
N PHE A 468 -10.33 0.55 21.07
CA PHE A 468 -9.25 1.33 21.72
C PHE A 468 -8.88 0.92 23.16
N ARG A 469 -9.13 -0.34 23.55
CA ARG A 469 -8.77 -0.86 24.87
C ARG A 469 -7.52 -1.73 24.78
N GLY A 470 -6.77 -1.79 25.89
CA GLY A 470 -5.65 -2.72 26.02
C GLY A 470 -6.13 -4.17 25.85
N ASN A 471 -5.36 -4.98 25.13
CA ASN A 471 -5.61 -6.42 24.94
C ASN A 471 -6.95 -6.79 24.27
N ARG A 472 -7.56 -5.88 23.50
CA ARG A 472 -8.78 -6.15 22.72
C ARG A 472 -8.61 -5.69 21.28
N GLY A 473 -8.65 -6.61 20.34
CA GLY A 473 -8.54 -6.35 18.90
C GLY A 473 -9.86 -6.44 18.16
N CYS A 474 -9.83 -6.11 16.87
CA CYS A 474 -10.98 -6.29 15.99
C CYS A 474 -11.32 -7.78 15.80
N GLU A 475 -10.29 -8.63 15.73
CA GLU A 475 -10.45 -10.06 15.40
C GLU A 475 -11.18 -10.81 16.50
N GLU A 476 -10.85 -10.56 17.77
CA GLU A 476 -11.56 -11.15 18.90
C GLU A 476 -13.04 -10.76 18.88
N GLN A 477 -13.35 -9.51 18.57
CA GLN A 477 -14.73 -9.03 18.52
C GLN A 477 -15.55 -9.73 17.42
N VAL A 478 -14.99 -9.89 16.22
CA VAL A 478 -15.68 -10.60 15.14
C VAL A 478 -15.81 -12.08 15.47
N LEU A 479 -14.79 -12.69 16.08
CA LEU A 479 -14.83 -14.10 16.47
C LEU A 479 -15.97 -14.38 17.45
N VAL A 480 -16.12 -13.58 18.52
CA VAL A 480 -17.22 -13.77 19.48
C VAL A 480 -18.58 -13.57 18.80
N LEU A 481 -18.72 -12.57 17.92
CA LEU A 481 -19.94 -12.35 17.14
C LEU A 481 -20.30 -13.59 16.29
N THR A 482 -19.33 -14.16 15.56
CA THR A 482 -19.59 -15.31 14.69
C THR A 482 -19.84 -16.59 15.49
N THR A 483 -19.13 -16.81 16.59
CA THR A 483 -19.37 -17.96 17.47
C THR A 483 -20.78 -17.93 18.06
N LEU A 484 -21.27 -16.75 18.47
CA LEU A 484 -22.65 -16.60 18.91
C LEU A 484 -23.63 -17.03 17.81
N ILE A 485 -23.43 -16.55 16.57
CA ILE A 485 -24.29 -16.89 15.43
C ILE A 485 -24.26 -18.40 15.14
N GLU A 486 -23.08 -19.02 15.17
CA GLU A 486 -22.89 -20.47 14.98
C GLU A 486 -23.58 -21.30 16.07
N GLU A 487 -23.47 -20.90 17.34
CA GLU A 487 -24.20 -21.51 18.46
C GLU A 487 -25.72 -21.43 18.23
N GLY A 488 -26.20 -20.31 17.71
CA GLY A 488 -27.59 -20.16 17.30
C GLY A 488 -28.00 -21.18 16.24
N PHE A 489 -27.17 -21.40 15.22
CA PHE A 489 -27.42 -22.41 14.18
C PHE A 489 -27.46 -23.83 14.75
N GLN A 490 -26.56 -24.18 15.67
CA GLN A 490 -26.55 -25.49 16.33
C GLN A 490 -27.84 -25.73 17.13
N ASN A 491 -28.35 -24.68 17.78
CA ASN A 491 -29.59 -24.71 18.54
C ASN A 491 -30.86 -24.56 17.67
N LYS A 492 -30.75 -24.61 16.33
CA LYS A 492 -31.84 -24.38 15.38
C LYS A 492 -32.55 -23.03 15.56
N LEU A 493 -31.84 -22.04 16.09
CA LEU A 493 -32.29 -20.65 16.23
C LEU A 493 -31.95 -19.86 14.97
N LYS A 494 -32.74 -18.82 14.70
CA LYS A 494 -32.48 -17.84 13.66
C LYS A 494 -31.82 -16.62 14.30
N SER A 495 -30.66 -16.21 13.77
CA SER A 495 -29.91 -15.04 14.22
C SER A 495 -30.20 -13.82 13.34
N SER A 496 -30.60 -12.71 13.94
CA SER A 496 -30.72 -11.40 13.29
C SER A 496 -29.60 -10.48 13.77
N ALA A 497 -28.91 -9.82 12.85
CA ALA A 497 -27.84 -8.87 13.16
C ALA A 497 -28.11 -7.50 12.53
N ALA A 498 -28.13 -6.45 13.35
CA ALA A 498 -28.22 -5.07 12.90
C ALA A 498 -26.84 -4.40 13.01
N PHE A 499 -26.34 -3.87 11.88
CA PHE A 499 -25.07 -3.15 11.82
C PHE A 499 -25.34 -1.65 11.75
N VAL A 500 -24.96 -0.93 12.81
CA VAL A 500 -25.16 0.51 12.95
C VAL A 500 -23.82 1.21 12.83
N ASN A 501 -23.70 2.11 11.85
CA ASN A 501 -22.52 2.94 11.65
C ASN A 501 -22.82 4.39 12.00
N LEU A 502 -22.07 4.96 12.93
CA LEU A 502 -22.24 6.34 13.38
C LEU A 502 -21.64 7.33 12.38
N SER A 503 -22.50 8.11 11.72
CA SER A 503 -22.08 9.13 10.75
C SER A 503 -21.23 10.23 11.41
N ALA A 504 -19.97 10.36 10.97
CA ALA A 504 -18.98 11.31 11.49
C ALA A 504 -18.94 11.36 13.02
N ALA A 505 -18.75 10.18 13.63
CA ALA A 505 -18.87 9.95 15.06
C ALA A 505 -18.06 10.93 15.95
N TYR A 506 -16.83 11.28 15.57
CA TYR A 506 -16.01 12.23 16.35
C TYR A 506 -16.45 13.70 16.20
N ASP A 507 -17.03 14.05 15.05
CA ASP A 507 -17.45 15.41 14.71
C ASP A 507 -18.85 15.76 15.24
N THR A 508 -19.58 14.77 15.76
CA THR A 508 -20.96 14.89 16.26
C THR A 508 -21.08 14.78 17.78
N VAL A 509 -19.96 14.62 18.50
CA VAL A 509 -19.96 14.43 19.96
C VAL A 509 -20.48 15.67 20.69
N TRP A 510 -21.54 15.48 21.48
CA TRP A 510 -22.09 16.55 22.30
C TRP A 510 -21.19 16.86 23.52
N ARG A 511 -20.59 18.04 23.49
CA ARG A 511 -19.60 18.48 24.50
C ARG A 511 -20.14 18.51 25.92
N HIS A 512 -21.36 19.01 26.15
CA HIS A 512 -21.90 19.10 27.52
C HIS A 512 -22.24 17.71 28.09
N GLY A 513 -22.79 16.81 27.27
CA GLY A 513 -23.02 15.41 27.65
C GLY A 513 -21.72 14.68 27.97
N LEU A 514 -20.69 14.83 27.11
CA LEU A 514 -19.37 14.24 27.37
C LEU A 514 -18.78 14.75 28.69
N LYS A 515 -18.84 16.06 28.96
CA LYS A 515 -18.35 16.64 30.23
C LYS A 515 -19.09 16.09 31.43
N TYR A 516 -20.41 15.96 31.33
CA TYR A 516 -21.22 15.39 32.41
C TYR A 516 -20.79 13.95 32.71
N LYS A 517 -20.67 13.11 31.68
CA LYS A 517 -20.17 11.72 31.83
C LYS A 517 -18.74 11.69 32.39
N PHE A 518 -17.86 12.58 31.93
CA PHE A 518 -16.50 12.71 32.46
C PHE A 518 -16.48 13.10 33.94
N SER A 519 -17.33 14.04 34.36
CA SER A 519 -17.46 14.45 35.76
C SER A 519 -18.06 13.38 36.68
N LYS A 520 -18.75 12.38 36.11
CA LYS A 520 -19.20 11.18 36.83
C LYS A 520 -18.08 10.16 36.98
N ALA A 521 -17.27 9.98 35.93
CA ALA A 521 -16.23 8.99 35.88
C ALA A 521 -14.97 9.37 36.68
N ILE A 522 -14.60 10.66 36.64
CA ILE A 522 -13.34 11.16 37.19
C ILE A 522 -13.64 12.08 38.38
N PRO A 523 -13.29 11.68 39.61
CA PRO A 523 -13.57 12.44 40.81
C PRO A 523 -12.54 13.56 41.04
N CYS A 524 -12.21 14.37 40.03
CA CYS A 524 -11.18 15.43 40.14
C CYS A 524 -11.60 16.72 39.45
N LYS A 525 -11.84 17.79 40.23
CA LYS A 525 -12.25 19.11 39.73
C LYS A 525 -11.28 19.72 38.72
N ASN A 526 -9.97 19.65 38.98
CA ASN A 526 -8.93 20.26 38.14
C ASN A 526 -8.92 19.64 36.75
N LEU A 527 -8.97 18.31 36.65
CA LEU A 527 -9.01 17.60 35.37
C LEU A 527 -10.31 17.85 34.60
N VAL A 528 -11.46 17.91 35.28
CA VAL A 528 -12.75 18.23 34.64
C VAL A 528 -12.72 19.65 34.05
N THR A 529 -12.14 20.61 34.78
CA THR A 529 -11.98 22.00 34.33
C THR A 529 -10.98 22.12 33.20
N LEU A 530 -9.85 21.43 33.29
CA LEU A 530 -8.84 21.38 32.23
C LEU A 530 -9.41 20.78 30.96
N LEU A 531 -10.14 19.65 31.04
CA LEU A 531 -10.80 19.04 29.88
C LEU A 531 -11.81 20.00 29.23
N ASP A 532 -12.58 20.75 30.03
CA ASP A 532 -13.47 21.79 29.53
C ASP A 532 -12.69 22.82 28.68
N ASN A 533 -11.60 23.34 29.23
CA ASN A 533 -10.76 24.31 28.54
C ASN A 533 -10.05 23.73 27.31
N MET A 534 -9.69 22.44 27.34
CA MET A 534 -9.11 21.71 26.21
C MET A 534 -10.09 21.57 25.05
N LEU A 535 -11.40 21.44 25.31
CA LEU A 535 -12.42 21.24 24.27
C LEU A 535 -13.07 22.54 23.79
N THR A 536 -12.86 23.66 24.48
CA THR A 536 -13.59 24.93 24.24
C THR A 536 -12.77 25.96 23.46
N TYR A 537 -13.44 26.68 22.55
CA TYR A 537 -12.87 27.74 21.68
C TYR A 537 -11.69 27.27 20.82
N ARG A 538 -11.79 26.07 20.26
CA ARG A 538 -10.80 25.56 19.31
C ARG A 538 -10.97 26.20 17.95
N ARG A 539 -9.87 26.65 17.36
CA ARG A 539 -9.84 27.20 16.00
C ARG A 539 -9.12 26.25 15.07
N TYR A 540 -9.68 26.06 13.87
CA TYR A 540 -9.07 25.24 12.84
C TYR A 540 -9.11 25.90 11.48
N GLN A 541 -8.20 25.47 10.62
CA GLN A 541 -8.17 25.82 9.20
C GLN A 541 -7.86 24.55 8.40
N VAL A 542 -8.65 24.31 7.36
CA VAL A 542 -8.48 23.17 6.44
C VAL A 542 -7.45 23.55 5.39
N ILE A 543 -6.44 22.70 5.20
CA ILE A 543 -5.37 22.89 4.23
C ILE A 543 -5.40 21.74 3.24
N MET A 544 -5.58 22.08 1.95
CA MET A 544 -5.48 21.14 0.83
C MET A 544 -4.41 21.64 -0.12
N VAL A 545 -3.41 20.78 -0.37
CA VAL A 545 -2.24 21.07 -1.22
C VAL A 545 -1.51 22.34 -0.75
N CYS A 546 -1.83 23.51 -1.33
CA CYS A 546 -1.23 24.82 -1.03
C CYS A 546 -2.26 25.88 -0.62
N LYS A 547 -3.57 25.57 -0.58
CA LYS A 547 -4.64 26.52 -0.23
C LYS A 547 -5.21 26.22 1.15
N GLY A 548 -5.44 27.28 1.93
CA GLY A 548 -6.06 27.21 3.25
C GLY A 548 -7.48 27.77 3.23
N SER A 549 -8.37 27.20 4.06
CA SER A 549 -9.71 27.75 4.31
C SER A 549 -9.66 29.02 5.16
N LYS A 550 -10.78 29.72 5.30
CA LYS A 550 -10.94 30.69 6.40
C LYS A 550 -10.85 29.97 7.76
N TRP A 551 -10.44 30.69 8.80
CA TRP A 551 -10.46 30.17 10.17
C TRP A 551 -11.89 29.88 10.60
N ARG A 552 -12.11 28.71 11.21
CA ARG A 552 -13.38 28.30 11.79
C ARG A 552 -13.20 27.96 13.27
N THR A 553 -14.26 28.11 14.04
CA THR A 553 -14.30 27.72 15.46
C THR A 553 -15.10 26.44 15.59
N ALA A 554 -14.51 25.42 16.21
CA ALA A 554 -15.17 24.16 16.52
C ALA A 554 -15.71 24.21 17.95
N ASN A 555 -17.02 24.05 18.10
CA ASN A 555 -17.70 24.07 19.41
C ASN A 555 -18.09 22.67 19.92
N ASN A 556 -18.32 21.69 19.04
CA ASN A 556 -18.79 20.34 19.37
C ASN A 556 -18.03 19.25 18.57
N VAL A 557 -16.71 19.15 18.72
CA VAL A 557 -15.90 18.19 17.95
C VAL A 557 -14.78 17.62 18.81
N LEU A 558 -14.60 16.30 18.77
CA LEU A 558 -13.36 15.66 19.21
C LEU A 558 -12.37 15.67 18.03
N PRO A 559 -11.22 16.34 18.14
CA PRO A 559 -10.29 16.49 17.03
C PRO A 559 -9.69 15.14 16.61
N GLN A 560 -9.92 14.74 15.36
CA GLN A 560 -9.40 13.49 14.78
C GLN A 560 -7.87 13.55 14.67
N GLY A 561 -7.17 12.98 15.66
CA GLY A 561 -5.71 13.08 15.81
C GLY A 561 -5.23 13.46 17.22
N SER A 562 -6.16 13.75 18.14
CA SER A 562 -5.92 13.84 19.58
C SER A 562 -5.61 12.48 20.19
N VAL A 563 -4.79 12.48 21.25
CA VAL A 563 -4.44 11.29 22.03
C VAL A 563 -5.58 10.89 22.97
N LEU A 564 -6.35 11.86 23.49
CA LEU A 564 -7.47 11.63 24.42
C LEU A 564 -8.79 11.28 23.72
N ALA A 565 -8.97 11.74 22.47
CA ALA A 565 -10.24 11.59 21.76
C ALA A 565 -10.79 10.15 21.74
N PRO A 566 -10.00 9.08 21.50
CA PRO A 566 -10.52 7.71 21.50
C PRO A 566 -11.11 7.28 22.85
N THR A 567 -10.42 7.55 23.97
CA THR A 567 -10.88 7.21 25.32
C THR A 567 -12.09 8.02 25.74
N LEU A 568 -12.14 9.31 25.38
CA LEU A 568 -13.30 10.17 25.63
C LEU A 568 -14.51 9.73 24.81
N PHE A 569 -14.30 9.27 23.58
CA PHE A 569 -15.36 8.73 22.74
C PHE A 569 -15.89 7.41 23.31
N ASN A 570 -15.01 6.56 23.84
CA ASN A 570 -15.45 5.35 24.52
C ASN A 570 -16.32 5.66 25.75
N LEU A 571 -15.89 6.62 26.58
CA LEU A 571 -16.68 7.10 27.71
C LEU A 571 -18.00 7.74 27.26
N TYR A 572 -18.03 8.41 26.11
CA TYR A 572 -19.26 8.99 25.58
C TYR A 572 -20.32 7.92 25.28
N LEU A 573 -19.90 6.72 24.87
CA LEU A 573 -20.79 5.63 24.46
C LEU A 573 -21.02 4.55 25.54
N HIS A 574 -20.42 4.65 26.72
CA HIS A 574 -20.47 3.60 27.74
C HIS A 574 -21.89 3.28 28.27
N ASP A 575 -22.81 4.23 28.17
CA ASP A 575 -24.18 4.20 28.66
C ASP A 575 -25.22 4.09 27.52
N ILE A 576 -24.81 3.55 26.36
CA ILE A 576 -25.77 3.18 25.31
C ILE A 576 -26.86 2.27 25.92
N PRO A 577 -28.15 2.53 25.65
CA PRO A 577 -29.25 1.73 26.19
C PRO A 577 -29.06 0.24 25.92
N LYS A 578 -29.27 -0.59 26.96
CA LYS A 578 -29.25 -2.04 26.81
C LYS A 578 -30.36 -2.48 25.87
N THR A 579 -30.02 -3.30 24.90
CA THR A 579 -30.98 -3.88 23.95
C THR A 579 -31.35 -5.31 24.37
N LYS A 580 -32.46 -5.85 23.84
CA LYS A 580 -32.77 -7.28 23.97
C LYS A 580 -31.73 -8.20 23.32
N GLY A 581 -31.02 -7.69 22.31
CA GLY A 581 -29.88 -8.36 21.67
C GLY A 581 -28.56 -8.08 22.37
N LEU A 582 -27.57 -8.94 22.13
CA LEU A 582 -26.18 -8.75 22.54
C LEU A 582 -25.52 -7.70 21.65
N MET A 583 -24.83 -6.73 22.26
CA MET A 583 -24.20 -5.62 21.57
C MET A 583 -22.69 -5.78 21.50
N PHE A 584 -22.18 -5.75 20.28
CA PHE A 584 -20.77 -5.82 19.93
C PHE A 584 -20.33 -4.46 19.38
N GLN A 585 -19.58 -3.73 20.19
CA GLN A 585 -19.21 -2.36 19.87
C GLN A 585 -17.71 -2.23 19.62
N TYR A 586 -17.40 -1.71 18.45
CA TYR A 586 -16.07 -1.24 18.11
C TYR A 586 -16.23 0.16 17.54
N PRO A 587 -15.67 1.15 18.24
CA PRO A 587 -16.21 2.50 18.42
C PRO A 587 -17.43 2.88 17.56
N ASP A 588 -17.22 3.31 16.32
CA ASP A 588 -18.19 3.81 15.35
C ASP A 588 -19.00 2.70 14.63
N ASP A 589 -18.54 1.45 14.69
CA ASP A 589 -19.17 0.24 14.17
C ASP A 589 -19.82 -0.58 15.30
N ILE A 590 -21.15 -0.53 15.39
CA ILE A 590 -21.94 -1.29 16.37
C ILE A 590 -22.64 -2.45 15.65
N ALA A 591 -22.56 -3.66 16.21
CA ALA A 591 -23.35 -4.81 15.77
C ALA A 591 -24.25 -5.27 16.92
N ILE A 592 -25.55 -5.40 16.68
CA ILE A 592 -26.53 -5.89 17.66
C ILE A 592 -27.07 -7.22 17.14
N VAL A 593 -26.92 -8.29 17.92
CA VAL A 593 -27.35 -9.64 17.53
C VAL A 593 -28.44 -10.14 18.45
N HIS A 594 -29.52 -10.66 17.86
CA HIS A 594 -30.61 -11.31 18.58
C HIS A 594 -30.89 -12.68 17.97
N GLN A 595 -31.22 -13.66 18.83
CA GLN A 595 -31.51 -15.03 18.44
C GLN A 595 -32.91 -15.42 18.88
N SER A 596 -33.67 -16.02 17.98
CA SER A 596 -35.06 -16.42 18.22
C SER A 596 -35.45 -17.60 17.32
N ARG A 597 -36.49 -18.34 17.69
CA ARG A 597 -37.05 -19.42 16.84
C ARG A 597 -37.84 -18.84 15.65
N GLU A 598 -38.49 -17.69 15.86
CA GLU A 598 -39.28 -16.97 14.87
C GLU A 598 -38.61 -15.63 14.52
N LEU A 599 -38.26 -15.44 13.25
CA LEU A 599 -37.85 -14.12 12.76
C LEU A 599 -39.12 -13.29 12.57
N LYS A 600 -39.44 -12.39 13.50
CA LYS A 600 -40.39 -11.32 13.19
C LYS A 600 -39.69 -10.31 12.28
N ASP A 601 -40.29 -10.02 11.13
CA ASP A 601 -39.77 -9.03 10.19
C ASP A 601 -39.71 -7.64 10.84
N GLY A 602 -38.48 -7.16 11.06
CA GLY A 602 -38.07 -5.78 10.82
C GLY A 602 -38.65 -4.62 11.64
N SER A 603 -39.72 -4.74 12.41
CA SER A 603 -40.32 -3.59 13.12
C SER A 603 -39.68 -3.32 14.51
N TYR A 604 -38.36 -3.48 14.63
CA TYR A 604 -37.66 -3.26 15.91
C TYR A 604 -37.22 -1.80 16.13
N THR A 605 -37.36 -0.94 15.12
CA THR A 605 -37.03 0.48 15.17
C THR A 605 -38.02 1.30 14.34
N SER A 606 -38.29 2.55 14.74
CA SER A 606 -39.07 3.53 13.95
C SER A 606 -38.39 4.00 12.65
N VAL A 607 -37.28 3.35 12.28
CA VAL A 607 -36.42 3.68 11.13
C VAL A 607 -36.37 2.46 10.23
N GLN A 608 -36.64 2.63 8.93
CA GLN A 608 -36.48 1.56 7.95
C GLN A 608 -35.00 1.19 7.83
N VAL A 609 -34.67 -0.06 8.16
CA VAL A 609 -33.31 -0.60 8.04
C VAL A 609 -33.19 -1.29 6.69
N GLN A 610 -32.20 -0.90 5.88
CA GLN A 610 -31.94 -1.55 4.60
C GLN A 610 -31.35 -2.95 4.84
N HIS A 611 -32.07 -3.98 4.36
CA HIS A 611 -31.56 -5.34 4.41
C HIS A 611 -30.33 -5.48 3.49
N THR A 612 -29.20 -5.90 4.07
CA THR A 612 -27.95 -6.11 3.33
C THR A 612 -27.57 -7.58 3.42
N PHE A 613 -27.54 -8.29 2.28
CA PHE A 613 -27.24 -9.72 2.24
C PHE A 613 -25.78 -10.07 2.62
N LYS A 614 -24.86 -9.12 2.44
CA LYS A 614 -23.42 -9.29 2.66
C LYS A 614 -22.84 -8.16 3.51
N PRO A 615 -23.24 -8.03 4.78
CA PRO A 615 -22.79 -6.93 5.61
C PRO A 615 -21.28 -7.06 5.89
N LYS A 616 -20.62 -5.92 6.03
CA LYS A 616 -19.19 -5.86 6.37
C LYS A 616 -19.03 -5.30 7.78
N TYR A 617 -18.41 -6.08 8.65
CA TYR A 617 -18.11 -5.69 10.02
C TYR A 617 -16.62 -5.85 10.29
N LEU A 618 -15.96 -4.77 10.74
CA LEU A 618 -14.53 -4.73 11.06
C LEU A 618 -13.62 -5.35 10.00
N GLY A 619 -13.92 -5.11 8.72
CA GLY A 619 -13.10 -5.58 7.61
C GLY A 619 -13.46 -6.98 7.08
N ILE A 620 -14.28 -7.74 7.80
CA ILE A 620 -14.76 -9.07 7.39
C ILE A 620 -16.15 -8.94 6.77
N THR A 621 -16.37 -9.62 5.63
CA THR A 621 -17.68 -9.66 4.96
C THR A 621 -18.37 -10.94 5.38
N LEU A 622 -19.52 -10.80 6.02
CA LEU A 622 -20.34 -11.90 6.49
C LEU A 622 -21.35 -12.26 5.39
N ASP A 623 -21.69 -13.53 5.28
CA ASP A 623 -22.83 -13.99 4.48
C ASP A 623 -23.79 -14.78 5.38
N ARG A 624 -25.00 -15.04 4.88
CA ARG A 624 -26.09 -15.65 5.64
C ARG A 624 -25.71 -16.97 6.33
N SER A 625 -24.85 -17.76 5.70
CA SER A 625 -24.46 -19.10 6.18
C SER A 625 -23.03 -19.13 6.73
N LEU A 626 -22.41 -17.97 6.95
CA LEU A 626 -21.01 -17.80 7.35
C LEU A 626 -20.04 -18.65 6.50
N THR A 627 -20.27 -18.72 5.18
CA THR A 627 -19.32 -19.38 4.25
C THR A 627 -18.10 -18.51 3.95
N PHE A 628 -18.21 -17.20 4.17
CA PHE A 628 -17.20 -16.17 3.90
C PHE A 628 -16.71 -16.15 2.44
N LYS A 629 -17.50 -16.65 1.48
CA LYS A 629 -17.11 -16.77 0.07
C LYS A 629 -16.60 -15.45 -0.51
N GLU A 630 -17.41 -14.40 -0.39
CA GLU A 630 -17.09 -13.08 -0.93
C GLU A 630 -15.92 -12.41 -0.20
N HIS A 631 -15.82 -12.62 1.12
CA HIS A 631 -14.67 -12.13 1.88
C HIS A 631 -13.37 -12.74 1.34
N ILE A 632 -13.36 -14.06 1.17
CA ILE A 632 -12.21 -14.80 0.64
C ILE A 632 -11.87 -14.35 -0.78
N GLU A 633 -12.83 -14.17 -1.67
CA GLU A 633 -12.60 -13.69 -3.03
C GLU A 633 -11.99 -12.28 -3.06
N LYS A 634 -12.52 -11.35 -2.26
CA LYS A 634 -11.94 -10.00 -2.10
C LYS A 634 -10.53 -10.04 -1.52
N THR A 635 -10.28 -10.93 -0.56
CA THR A 635 -8.95 -11.11 0.04
C THR A 635 -7.99 -11.72 -0.97
N THR A 636 -8.38 -12.72 -1.77
CA THR A 636 -7.59 -13.29 -2.87
C THR A 636 -7.14 -12.20 -3.86
N LYS A 637 -8.05 -11.33 -4.32
CA LYS A 637 -7.70 -10.19 -5.20
C LYS A 637 -6.67 -9.24 -4.55
N LYS A 638 -6.85 -8.95 -3.25
CA LYS A 638 -5.87 -8.14 -2.47
C LYS A 638 -4.52 -8.85 -2.32
N LEU A 639 -4.49 -10.16 -2.11
CA LEU A 639 -3.23 -10.91 -2.02
C LEU A 639 -2.51 -10.90 -3.36
N HIS A 640 -3.24 -11.12 -4.46
CA HIS A 640 -2.68 -11.10 -5.81
C HIS A 640 -1.98 -9.77 -6.12
N SER A 641 -2.67 -8.63 -5.93
CA SER A 641 -2.04 -7.29 -6.11
C SER A 641 -0.77 -7.07 -5.26
N ARG A 642 -0.69 -7.64 -4.05
CA ARG A 642 0.50 -7.56 -3.20
C ARG A 642 1.60 -8.50 -3.65
N ILE A 643 1.24 -9.68 -4.14
CA ILE A 643 2.17 -10.64 -4.74
C ILE A 643 2.85 -10.03 -5.97
N ASN A 644 2.11 -9.27 -6.79
CA ASN A 644 2.69 -8.57 -7.94
C ASN A 644 3.77 -7.55 -7.51
N ILE A 645 3.63 -6.94 -6.33
CA ILE A 645 4.69 -6.09 -5.76
C ILE A 645 5.91 -6.91 -5.35
N ILE A 646 5.72 -8.09 -4.77
CA ILE A 646 6.82 -9.01 -4.41
C ILE A 646 7.52 -9.52 -5.68
N GLN A 647 6.78 -9.84 -6.74
CA GLN A 647 7.32 -10.28 -8.01
C GLN A 647 8.25 -9.23 -8.64
N LYS A 648 7.87 -7.95 -8.55
CA LYS A 648 8.74 -6.81 -8.96
C LYS A 648 10.04 -6.71 -8.14
N LEU A 649 10.11 -7.32 -6.96
CA LEU A 649 11.34 -7.38 -6.15
C LEU A 649 12.15 -8.66 -6.39
N ALA A 650 11.56 -9.70 -6.99
CA ALA A 650 12.10 -11.06 -6.95
C ALA A 650 13.02 -11.43 -8.13
N GLY A 651 13.53 -10.43 -8.85
CA GLY A 651 14.48 -10.64 -9.95
C GLY A 651 15.72 -11.47 -9.53
N THR A 652 16.21 -12.33 -10.41
CA THR A 652 17.28 -13.28 -10.10
C THR A 652 18.65 -12.60 -9.93
N GLY A 653 19.05 -11.74 -10.86
CA GLY A 653 20.35 -11.03 -10.80
C GLY A 653 20.30 -9.57 -10.29
N TRP A 654 19.11 -8.98 -10.20
CA TRP A 654 18.91 -7.58 -9.80
C TRP A 654 17.96 -7.42 -8.61
N GLY A 655 17.25 -8.48 -8.20
CA GLY A 655 16.22 -8.41 -7.17
C GLY A 655 16.76 -8.36 -5.74
N ALA A 656 15.83 -8.40 -4.79
CA ALA A 656 16.12 -8.52 -3.37
C ALA A 656 16.58 -9.95 -3.03
N ASP A 657 17.39 -10.06 -1.97
CA ASP A 657 17.81 -11.35 -1.43
C ASP A 657 16.62 -12.13 -0.84
N GLY A 658 16.81 -13.45 -0.69
CA GLY A 658 15.74 -14.34 -0.20
C GLY A 658 15.20 -13.96 1.18
N ARG A 659 16.04 -13.42 2.07
CA ARG A 659 15.64 -13.01 3.42
C ARG A 659 14.75 -11.76 3.39
N THR A 660 15.12 -10.77 2.58
CA THR A 660 14.34 -9.56 2.34
C THR A 660 13.00 -9.89 1.68
N LEU A 661 12.99 -10.74 0.66
CA LEU A 661 11.76 -11.21 0.00
C LEU A 661 10.83 -11.95 0.95
N ARG A 662 11.38 -12.85 1.78
CA ARG A 662 10.61 -13.55 2.82
C ARG A 662 9.98 -12.56 3.80
N THR A 663 10.77 -11.62 4.30
CA THR A 663 10.28 -10.66 5.29
C THR A 663 9.24 -9.71 4.70
N ALA A 664 9.46 -9.23 3.47
CA ALA A 664 8.48 -8.44 2.73
C ALA A 664 7.17 -9.21 2.49
N THR A 665 7.26 -10.49 2.12
CA THR A 665 6.11 -11.37 1.88
C THR A 665 5.32 -11.64 3.15
N LEU A 666 5.99 -11.91 4.28
CA LEU A 666 5.32 -12.04 5.58
C LEU A 666 4.59 -10.74 5.95
N ALA A 667 5.25 -9.60 5.76
CA ALA A 667 4.73 -8.30 6.12
C ALA A 667 3.57 -7.83 5.23
N LEU A 668 3.59 -8.12 3.92
CA LEU A 668 2.59 -7.68 2.95
C LEU A 668 1.48 -8.70 2.71
N VAL A 669 1.86 -9.94 2.42
CA VAL A 669 0.95 -10.97 1.92
C VAL A 669 0.34 -11.71 3.10
N TYR A 670 1.17 -12.32 3.96
CA TYR A 670 0.67 -13.11 5.09
C TYR A 670 -0.09 -12.26 6.09
N SER A 671 0.37 -11.06 6.44
CA SER A 671 -0.38 -10.17 7.36
C SER A 671 -1.81 -9.87 6.90
N THR A 672 -2.08 -9.91 5.58
CA THR A 672 -3.42 -9.70 5.02
C THR A 672 -4.24 -10.97 4.97
N ALA A 673 -3.58 -12.10 4.69
CA ALA A 673 -4.22 -13.41 4.72
C ALA A 673 -4.54 -13.87 6.14
N GLU A 674 -3.76 -13.45 7.14
CA GLU A 674 -3.95 -13.85 8.54
C GLU A 674 -4.97 -12.98 9.26
N TYR A 675 -5.21 -11.76 8.78
CA TYR A 675 -6.20 -10.86 9.39
C TYR A 675 -7.59 -11.51 9.43
N GLY A 676 -8.09 -11.73 10.63
CA GLY A 676 -9.38 -12.36 10.85
C GLY A 676 -9.46 -13.85 10.48
N ALA A 677 -8.34 -14.51 10.18
CA ALA A 677 -8.34 -15.90 9.71
C ALA A 677 -9.01 -16.86 10.69
N LYS A 678 -8.93 -16.59 12.00
CA LYS A 678 -9.63 -17.37 13.04
C LYS A 678 -11.15 -17.46 12.83
N VAL A 679 -11.73 -16.47 12.16
CA VAL A 679 -13.17 -16.38 11.89
C VAL A 679 -13.56 -17.22 10.67
N TRP A 680 -12.75 -17.19 9.61
CA TRP A 680 -13.14 -17.76 8.30
C TRP A 680 -12.28 -18.95 7.85
N CYS A 681 -11.30 -19.41 8.64
CA CYS A 681 -10.39 -20.49 8.25
C CYS A 681 -11.10 -21.83 7.99
N ASN A 682 -12.25 -22.05 8.63
CA ASN A 682 -13.05 -23.26 8.47
C ASN A 682 -13.91 -23.23 7.19
N SER A 683 -13.95 -22.11 6.47
CA SER A 683 -14.65 -21.99 5.19
C SER A 683 -14.16 -23.03 4.18
N THR A 684 -15.08 -23.53 3.36
CA THR A 684 -14.77 -24.44 2.25
C THR A 684 -13.87 -23.77 1.19
N HIS A 685 -13.96 -22.44 1.05
CA HIS A 685 -13.29 -21.63 0.03
C HIS A 685 -11.84 -21.24 0.34
N THR A 686 -11.31 -21.57 1.53
CA THR A 686 -9.94 -21.17 1.94
C THR A 686 -8.83 -21.66 1.02
N LYS A 687 -9.09 -22.71 0.21
CA LYS A 687 -8.18 -23.15 -0.85
C LYS A 687 -7.75 -22.01 -1.79
N LYS A 688 -8.64 -21.02 -2.06
CA LYS A 688 -8.31 -19.85 -2.89
C LYS A 688 -7.21 -18.97 -2.27
N ILE A 689 -7.16 -18.88 -0.94
CA ILE A 689 -6.11 -18.15 -0.22
C ILE A 689 -4.82 -18.98 -0.21
N ASP A 690 -4.91 -20.28 0.07
CA ASP A 690 -3.75 -21.18 0.06
C ASP A 690 -3.02 -21.14 -1.30
N THR A 691 -3.76 -21.10 -2.42
CA THR A 691 -3.16 -20.95 -3.77
C THR A 691 -2.32 -19.67 -3.90
N GLN A 692 -2.81 -18.54 -3.37
CA GLN A 692 -2.07 -17.27 -3.42
C GLN A 692 -0.84 -17.31 -2.50
N LEU A 693 -0.97 -17.86 -1.29
CA LEU A 693 0.17 -18.01 -0.37
C LEU A 693 1.26 -18.92 -0.97
N ASN A 694 0.86 -20.02 -1.61
CA ASN A 694 1.78 -20.90 -2.34
C ASN A 694 2.46 -20.19 -3.52
N SER A 695 1.75 -19.31 -4.23
CA SER A 695 2.35 -18.47 -5.27
C SER A 695 3.41 -17.53 -4.70
N ALA A 696 3.09 -16.85 -3.59
CA ALA A 696 4.03 -15.96 -2.90
C ALA A 696 5.29 -16.71 -2.42
N MET A 697 5.11 -17.91 -1.85
CA MET A 697 6.23 -18.75 -1.40
C MET A 697 7.13 -19.18 -2.56
N ARG A 698 6.55 -19.52 -3.72
CA ARG A 698 7.32 -19.87 -4.93
C ARG A 698 8.18 -18.71 -5.42
N ILE A 699 7.65 -17.50 -5.37
CA ILE A 699 8.40 -16.29 -5.71
C ILE A 699 9.56 -16.10 -4.72
N VAL A 700 9.33 -16.26 -3.42
CA VAL A 700 10.38 -16.15 -2.40
C VAL A 700 11.45 -17.24 -2.56
N SER A 701 11.08 -18.48 -2.87
CA SER A 701 12.05 -19.58 -3.06
C SER A 701 12.76 -19.55 -4.41
N GLY A 702 12.19 -18.91 -5.44
CA GLY A 702 12.73 -18.89 -6.81
C GLY A 702 12.34 -20.12 -7.64
N THR A 703 11.36 -20.89 -7.18
CA THR A 703 10.87 -22.13 -7.82
C THR A 703 9.72 -21.83 -8.79
N LYS A 704 9.68 -22.53 -9.94
CA LYS A 704 8.63 -22.35 -10.98
C LYS A 704 7.36 -23.16 -10.69
N LEU A 705 6.30 -22.92 -11.47
CA LEU A 705 4.94 -23.41 -11.23
C LEU A 705 4.73 -24.83 -11.80
N MET A 706 5.20 -25.89 -11.13
CA MET A 706 4.76 -27.26 -11.43
C MET A 706 4.53 -28.11 -10.15
N LEU A 707 3.25 -28.41 -9.96
CA LEU A 707 2.63 -29.58 -9.31
C LEU A 707 2.81 -29.83 -7.80
N ARG A 708 1.88 -30.67 -7.31
CA ARG A 708 1.48 -31.00 -5.92
C ARG A 708 2.58 -31.57 -5.01
N THR A 709 3.85 -31.39 -5.37
CA THR A 709 5.04 -32.06 -4.82
C THR A 709 5.87 -31.20 -3.87
N THR A 710 5.34 -30.11 -3.31
CA THR A 710 5.92 -29.53 -2.08
C THR A 710 5.90 -30.53 -0.91
N THR A 711 5.11 -31.61 -1.02
CA THR A 711 5.12 -32.80 -0.13
C THR A 711 6.11 -33.89 -0.53
N LYS A 712 6.73 -33.82 -1.72
CA LYS A 712 7.78 -34.73 -2.21
C LYS A 712 9.15 -34.03 -2.35
N ALA A 713 9.34 -32.81 -1.85
CA ALA A 713 10.69 -32.35 -1.53
C ALA A 713 11.24 -33.39 -0.57
N ASP A 714 12.30 -34.05 -1.00
CA ASP A 714 12.78 -35.33 -0.48
C ASP A 714 12.66 -35.40 1.05
N LYS A 715 11.97 -36.43 1.56
CA LYS A 715 11.68 -36.59 3.01
C LYS A 715 12.97 -36.81 3.83
N THR A 716 14.13 -36.85 3.17
CA THR A 716 15.42 -36.75 3.79
C THR A 716 15.48 -35.44 4.59
N LYS A 717 15.56 -35.55 5.92
CA LYS A 717 15.70 -34.42 6.87
C LYS A 717 16.87 -33.45 6.56
N LYS A 718 17.64 -33.73 5.51
CA LYS A 718 18.84 -33.05 5.02
C LYS A 718 18.57 -31.90 4.02
N SER A 719 17.45 -31.89 3.28
CA SER A 719 17.22 -30.86 2.26
C SER A 719 16.91 -29.48 2.86
N LEU A 720 17.71 -28.48 2.49
CA LEU A 720 17.60 -27.09 2.95
C LEU A 720 16.26 -26.43 2.60
N LEU A 721 15.69 -26.76 1.43
CA LEU A 721 14.36 -26.30 1.02
C LEU A 721 13.27 -26.89 1.93
N TYR A 722 13.40 -28.15 2.33
CA TYR A 722 12.46 -28.82 3.23
C TYR A 722 12.50 -28.23 4.65
N GLN A 723 13.69 -28.00 5.20
CA GLN A 723 13.85 -27.32 6.51
C GLN A 723 13.21 -25.93 6.51
N MET A 724 13.35 -25.17 5.42
CA MET A 724 12.66 -23.89 5.26
C MET A 724 11.15 -24.03 5.14
N LEU A 725 10.65 -24.99 4.37
CA LEU A 725 9.21 -25.20 4.15
C LEU A 725 8.48 -25.66 5.43
N ILE A 726 9.15 -26.41 6.31
CA ILE A 726 8.61 -26.83 7.63
C ILE A 726 8.66 -25.70 8.66
N ASN A 727 9.73 -24.90 8.65
CA ASN A 727 9.83 -23.71 9.52
C ASN A 727 9.01 -22.51 8.99
N THR A 728 8.39 -22.66 7.82
CA THR A 728 7.36 -21.78 7.28
C THR A 728 6.00 -22.32 7.71
N PRO A 729 4.98 -21.48 7.99
CA PRO A 729 3.67 -21.96 8.43
C PRO A 729 2.89 -22.63 7.27
N ASN A 730 3.36 -23.80 6.82
CA ASN A 730 2.74 -24.67 5.83
C ASN A 730 1.78 -25.68 6.46
N LEU A 731 1.09 -25.28 7.52
CA LEU A 731 -0.17 -25.93 7.88
C LEU A 731 -1.27 -25.25 7.06
N ARG A 732 -1.97 -26.03 6.22
CA ARG A 732 -3.22 -25.61 5.54
C ARG A 732 -4.06 -24.83 6.55
N LEU A 733 -4.66 -23.72 6.16
CA LEU A 733 -5.45 -22.91 7.10
C LEU A 733 -6.53 -23.73 7.82
N LYS A 734 -7.07 -24.76 7.14
CA LYS A 734 -8.05 -25.72 7.69
C LYS A 734 -7.50 -26.70 8.74
N SER A 735 -6.19 -26.93 8.81
CA SER A 735 -5.55 -27.88 9.73
C SER A 735 -4.93 -27.21 10.96
N ARG A 736 -5.18 -25.91 11.15
CA ARG A 736 -4.65 -25.14 12.29
C ARG A 736 -5.65 -25.20 13.46
N LYS A 737 -5.29 -25.86 14.56
CA LYS A 737 -5.89 -25.58 15.88
C LYS A 737 -5.63 -24.11 16.24
N PRO A 738 -6.55 -23.42 16.95
CA PRO A 738 -6.57 -21.97 17.06
C PRO A 738 -5.25 -21.35 17.56
N GLN A 739 -4.81 -20.30 16.85
CA GLN A 739 -3.56 -19.58 17.07
C GLN A 739 -3.62 -18.67 18.30
N TRP A 740 -3.37 -19.23 19.48
CA TRP A 740 -2.94 -18.43 20.64
C TRP A 740 -1.75 -19.04 21.39
N SER A 741 -1.43 -20.32 21.19
CA SER A 741 -0.27 -20.95 21.86
C SER A 741 1.05 -20.67 21.14
N THR A 742 1.09 -20.65 19.81
CA THR A 742 2.35 -20.44 19.04
C THR A 742 2.84 -18.99 19.10
N ALA A 743 1.93 -18.02 18.94
CA ALA A 743 2.28 -16.59 19.05
C ALA A 743 2.63 -16.18 20.50
N LYS A 744 1.97 -16.79 21.51
CA LYS A 744 2.26 -16.57 22.94
C LYS A 744 3.55 -17.27 23.38
N LYS A 745 3.87 -18.46 22.84
CA LYS A 745 5.18 -19.12 23.02
C LYS A 745 6.33 -18.30 22.41
N LEU A 746 6.14 -17.71 21.22
CA LEU A 746 7.13 -16.85 20.57
C LEU A 746 7.38 -15.52 21.30
N ALA A 747 6.37 -15.01 22.03
CA ALA A 747 6.46 -13.77 22.79
C ALA A 747 6.96 -13.96 24.23
N LEU A 748 6.69 -15.11 24.86
CA LEU A 748 7.17 -15.44 26.22
C LEU A 748 8.61 -15.97 26.25
N SER A 749 9.15 -16.45 25.13
CA SER A 749 10.53 -16.95 25.04
C SER A 749 11.57 -15.89 24.64
N ASN A 750 11.25 -14.59 24.68
CA ASN A 750 12.14 -13.53 24.15
C ASN A 750 12.62 -13.78 22.70
N PHE A 751 11.85 -14.50 21.88
CA PHE A 751 12.27 -14.98 20.57
C PHE A 751 13.41 -16.02 20.57
N GLU A 752 13.63 -16.76 21.66
CA GLU A 752 14.27 -18.08 21.57
C GLU A 752 13.31 -19.06 20.89
N VAL A 753 13.16 -18.87 19.58
CA VAL A 753 13.20 -20.00 18.65
C VAL A 753 14.65 -20.46 18.68
N SER A 754 14.94 -21.74 18.47
CA SER A 754 16.28 -22.16 18.04
C SER A 754 16.58 -21.43 16.73
N ASP A 755 17.04 -20.20 16.91
CA ASP A 755 17.17 -19.05 16.04
C ASP A 755 16.37 -19.08 14.70
N PRO A 756 15.29 -18.27 14.52
CA PRO A 756 14.67 -18.10 13.20
C PRO A 756 15.54 -17.23 12.28
N ASN A 757 16.62 -16.66 12.83
CA ASN A 757 17.75 -16.01 12.19
C ASN A 757 19.03 -16.83 12.24
N LYS A 758 19.00 -18.12 12.68
CA LYS A 758 19.92 -19.13 12.18
C LYS A 758 19.36 -19.27 10.79
N GLY A 759 19.77 -18.32 9.93
CA GLY A 759 19.89 -18.64 8.54
C GLY A 759 20.59 -19.97 8.59
N VAL A 760 19.96 -20.99 8.04
CA VAL A 760 20.82 -22.04 7.51
C VAL A 760 21.84 -21.25 6.68
N GLU A 761 23.13 -21.34 6.99
CA GLU A 761 24.17 -20.36 6.59
C GLU A 761 24.06 -19.91 5.11
N VAL A 762 23.47 -20.81 4.32
CA VAL A 762 22.93 -20.76 2.97
C VAL A 762 21.90 -19.65 2.63
N MET A 763 21.20 -19.00 3.56
CA MET A 763 20.28 -17.88 3.26
C MET A 763 20.99 -16.56 2.94
N ASN A 764 22.32 -16.53 3.09
CA ASN A 764 23.18 -15.43 2.62
C ASN A 764 23.68 -15.65 1.18
N LEU A 765 23.23 -16.71 0.50
CA LEU A 765 23.62 -16.92 -0.90
C LEU A 765 23.04 -15.83 -1.81
N PRO A 766 23.81 -15.43 -2.84
CA PRO A 766 23.29 -14.63 -3.95
C PRO A 766 22.01 -15.23 -4.55
N ARG A 767 21.09 -14.36 -4.97
CA ARG A 767 19.72 -14.75 -5.35
C ARG A 767 19.67 -15.65 -6.59
N ASP A 768 20.57 -15.41 -7.53
CA ASP A 768 20.86 -16.23 -8.71
C ASP A 768 21.23 -17.67 -8.31
N VAL A 769 22.26 -17.81 -7.47
CA VAL A 769 22.72 -19.12 -6.97
C VAL A 769 21.61 -19.82 -6.18
N TRP A 770 20.93 -19.08 -5.30
CA TRP A 770 19.81 -19.59 -4.50
C TRP A 770 18.64 -20.10 -5.35
N SER A 771 18.30 -19.39 -6.43
CA SER A 771 17.20 -19.77 -7.32
C SER A 771 17.53 -21.04 -8.10
N VAL A 772 18.75 -21.14 -8.64
CA VAL A 772 19.24 -22.33 -9.36
C VAL A 772 19.28 -23.54 -8.43
N LEU A 773 19.85 -23.38 -7.24
CA LEU A 773 19.92 -24.42 -6.21
C LEU A 773 18.54 -24.97 -5.83
N ASN A 774 17.54 -24.11 -5.66
CA ASN A 774 16.18 -24.56 -5.35
C ASN A 774 15.46 -25.19 -6.54
N ARG A 775 15.78 -24.80 -7.78
CA ARG A 775 15.28 -25.46 -8.99
C ARG A 775 15.83 -26.88 -9.10
N ILE A 776 17.13 -27.07 -8.85
CA ILE A 776 17.76 -28.39 -8.78
C ILE A 776 17.06 -29.26 -7.71
N ARG A 777 16.90 -28.75 -6.48
CA ARG A 777 16.22 -29.46 -5.37
C ARG A 777 14.77 -29.86 -5.64
N THR A 778 14.11 -29.15 -6.54
CA THR A 778 12.72 -29.41 -6.92
C THR A 778 12.61 -30.15 -8.24
N GLY A 779 13.72 -30.58 -8.83
CA GLY A 779 13.75 -31.28 -10.12
C GLY A 779 13.32 -30.41 -11.31
N HIS A 780 13.33 -29.08 -11.18
CA HIS A 780 12.91 -28.17 -12.24
C HIS A 780 14.08 -27.90 -13.21
N GLY A 781 14.11 -28.64 -14.32
CA GLY A 781 15.06 -28.45 -15.42
C GLY A 781 14.58 -27.44 -16.47
N ARG A 782 15.42 -27.19 -17.49
CA ARG A 782 15.13 -26.30 -18.63
C ARG A 782 13.98 -26.82 -19.50
N CYS A 783 13.85 -28.14 -19.61
CA CYS A 783 12.94 -28.83 -20.51
C CYS A 783 11.78 -29.48 -19.75
N GLY A 784 10.85 -28.67 -19.25
CA GLY A 784 9.46 -29.10 -19.29
C GLY A 784 8.93 -28.70 -20.65
N SER A 785 8.56 -29.67 -21.50
CA SER A 785 8.07 -29.52 -22.88
C SER A 785 6.97 -28.46 -23.10
N LYS A 786 6.42 -27.89 -22.02
CA LYS A 786 5.38 -26.86 -22.02
C LYS A 786 5.86 -25.40 -22.11
N TRP A 787 7.16 -25.11 -22.02
CA TRP A 787 7.64 -23.73 -21.80
C TRP A 787 8.44 -23.09 -22.94
N GLY A 788 8.58 -23.73 -24.11
CA GLY A 788 9.07 -23.08 -25.35
C GLY A 788 10.44 -22.37 -25.28
N LEU A 789 11.27 -22.65 -24.27
CA LEU A 789 12.54 -21.93 -24.05
C LEU A 789 13.70 -22.47 -24.92
N LYS A 790 13.50 -23.57 -25.64
CA LYS A 790 14.30 -24.10 -26.75
C LYS A 790 13.41 -24.97 -27.65
N ASP A 791 13.76 -25.06 -28.94
CA ASP A 791 13.00 -25.82 -29.96
C ASP A 791 13.02 -27.35 -29.75
N SER A 792 13.84 -27.87 -28.81
CA SER A 792 13.94 -29.32 -28.51
C SER A 792 14.14 -29.62 -27.01
N PRO A 793 13.51 -30.69 -26.47
CA PRO A 793 13.77 -31.18 -25.11
C PRO A 793 15.13 -31.87 -24.92
N THR A 794 15.86 -32.11 -26.03
CA THR A 794 17.15 -32.80 -26.02
C THR A 794 18.28 -31.97 -25.41
N CYS A 795 19.21 -32.64 -24.74
CA CYS A 795 20.43 -32.04 -24.25
C CYS A 795 21.45 -31.94 -25.40
N ASP A 796 22.30 -30.92 -25.41
CA ASP A 796 23.39 -30.72 -26.37
C ASP A 796 24.52 -31.77 -26.24
N CYS A 797 24.46 -32.67 -25.25
CA CYS A 797 25.28 -33.88 -25.22
C CYS A 797 24.66 -35.06 -25.97
N GLY A 798 23.49 -34.90 -26.59
CA GLY A 798 22.78 -35.94 -27.35
C GLY A 798 21.74 -36.74 -26.56
N HIS A 799 21.46 -36.40 -25.30
CA HIS A 799 20.48 -37.10 -24.46
C HIS A 799 19.04 -36.65 -24.75
N ASP A 800 18.09 -37.59 -24.79
CA ASP A 800 16.70 -37.36 -25.22
C ASP A 800 15.96 -36.29 -24.41
N ASN A 801 16.19 -36.25 -23.10
CA ASN A 801 15.54 -35.29 -22.19
C ASN A 801 16.56 -34.61 -21.27
N GLN A 802 16.64 -33.29 -21.32
CA GLN A 802 17.44 -32.48 -20.41
C GLN A 802 16.74 -32.28 -19.04
N THR A 803 16.75 -33.32 -18.20
CA THR A 803 16.23 -33.28 -16.82
C THR A 803 17.30 -32.78 -15.83
N ILE A 804 16.91 -32.38 -14.61
CA ILE A 804 17.89 -32.05 -13.55
C ILE A 804 18.78 -33.24 -13.21
N HIS A 805 18.19 -34.45 -13.15
CA HIS A 805 18.97 -35.67 -12.91
C HIS A 805 20.03 -35.85 -14.00
N HIS A 806 19.63 -35.72 -15.27
CA HIS A 806 20.57 -35.79 -16.37
C HIS A 806 21.67 -34.73 -16.27
N ILE A 807 21.33 -33.47 -16.01
CA ILE A 807 22.33 -32.38 -15.91
C ILE A 807 23.33 -32.64 -14.78
N VAL A 808 22.86 -33.12 -13.62
CA VAL A 808 23.65 -33.23 -12.40
C VAL A 808 24.47 -34.53 -12.34
N GLU A 809 23.88 -35.65 -12.74
CA GLU A 809 24.49 -36.99 -12.56
C GLU A 809 25.06 -37.52 -13.89
N ASP A 810 24.31 -37.41 -14.98
CA ASP A 810 24.57 -38.20 -16.20
C ASP A 810 25.27 -37.41 -17.31
N CYS A 811 25.21 -36.07 -17.29
CA CYS A 811 25.61 -35.25 -18.42
C CYS A 811 27.14 -35.22 -18.57
N PRO A 812 27.72 -35.73 -19.67
CA PRO A 812 29.17 -35.76 -19.85
C PRO A 812 29.78 -34.37 -19.93
N LYS A 813 28.99 -33.34 -20.23
CA LYS A 813 29.42 -31.95 -20.31
C LYS A 813 29.26 -31.18 -18.98
N ARG A 814 28.35 -31.58 -18.10
CA ARG A 814 27.88 -30.73 -16.98
C ARG A 814 27.73 -31.44 -15.63
N ARG A 815 27.97 -32.75 -15.57
CA ARG A 815 27.81 -33.52 -14.32
C ARG A 815 28.59 -32.91 -13.17
N PHE A 816 28.04 -33.01 -11.97
CA PHE A 816 28.72 -32.66 -10.75
C PHE A 816 29.30 -33.93 -10.12
N ASN A 817 30.64 -34.02 -10.05
CA ASN A 817 31.35 -35.26 -9.73
C ASN A 817 31.06 -35.83 -8.32
N ARG A 818 30.44 -35.08 -7.42
CA ARG A 818 30.11 -35.51 -6.06
C ARG A 818 28.62 -35.80 -5.84
N GLY A 819 27.83 -35.80 -6.91
CA GLY A 819 26.41 -36.17 -6.87
C GLY A 819 25.47 -35.12 -6.26
N ILE A 820 24.16 -35.37 -6.42
CA ILE A 820 23.08 -34.44 -6.10
C ILE A 820 22.94 -34.18 -4.60
N GLU A 821 23.36 -35.12 -3.74
CA GLU A 821 23.30 -34.97 -2.28
C GLU A 821 24.19 -33.83 -1.77
N GLU A 822 25.40 -33.69 -2.33
CA GLU A 822 26.32 -32.61 -1.97
C GLU A 822 25.85 -31.25 -2.49
N ILE A 823 25.21 -31.22 -3.67
CA ILE A 823 24.52 -30.00 -4.16
C ILE A 823 23.37 -29.64 -3.21
N HIS A 824 22.60 -30.62 -2.74
CA HIS A 824 21.53 -30.37 -1.80
C HIS A 824 22.02 -29.78 -0.47
N ALA A 825 23.25 -30.08 -0.04
CA ALA A 825 23.91 -29.51 1.13
C ALA A 825 24.49 -28.10 0.91
N ALA A 826 24.61 -27.64 -0.34
CA ALA A 826 25.14 -26.32 -0.73
C ALA A 826 26.59 -26.05 -0.24
N ASN A 827 27.47 -27.05 -0.39
CA ASN A 827 28.88 -26.89 -0.07
C ASN A 827 29.63 -25.97 -1.07
N ILE A 828 30.86 -25.57 -0.74
CA ILE A 828 31.65 -24.60 -1.52
C ILE A 828 31.84 -25.05 -2.98
N GLU A 829 32.08 -26.35 -3.21
CA GLU A 829 32.25 -26.90 -4.56
C GLU A 829 30.96 -26.89 -5.38
N ALA A 830 29.81 -27.23 -4.78
CA ALA A 830 28.51 -27.11 -5.44
C ALA A 830 28.18 -25.65 -5.79
N LEU A 831 28.53 -24.70 -4.92
CA LEU A 831 28.33 -23.27 -5.20
C LEU A 831 29.22 -22.77 -6.34
N LYS A 832 30.45 -23.28 -6.45
CA LYS A 832 31.36 -22.99 -7.56
C LYS A 832 30.80 -23.55 -8.87
N TRP A 833 30.39 -24.82 -8.86
CA TRP A 833 29.76 -25.47 -10.01
C TRP A 833 28.48 -24.74 -10.48
N ILE A 834 27.62 -24.29 -9.55
CA ILE A 834 26.42 -23.48 -9.89
C ILE A 834 26.77 -22.17 -10.61
N ARG A 835 27.92 -21.55 -10.30
CA ARG A 835 28.36 -20.30 -10.95
C ARG A 835 29.00 -20.53 -12.32
N GLU A 836 29.59 -21.70 -12.53
CA GLU A 836 30.27 -22.09 -13.77
C GLU A 836 29.33 -22.76 -14.79
N LEU A 837 28.09 -23.07 -14.38
CA LEU A 837 27.03 -23.57 -15.26
C LEU A 837 26.75 -22.59 -16.41
N ASP A 838 27.03 -23.05 -17.62
CA ASP A 838 26.80 -22.38 -18.91
C ASP A 838 25.32 -22.30 -19.31
N ILE A 839 24.43 -22.92 -18.53
CA ILE A 839 22.98 -22.95 -18.77
C ILE A 839 22.20 -22.17 -17.73
N ALA A 840 21.27 -21.34 -18.19
CA ALA A 840 20.30 -20.68 -17.32
C ALA A 840 19.20 -21.68 -16.90
N LEU A 841 19.31 -22.19 -15.67
CA LEU A 841 18.30 -23.02 -15.01
C LEU A 841 17.16 -22.21 -14.42
#